data_AF-A0A352FI86-F1
#
_entry.id   AF-A0A352FI86-F1
#
_cell.length_a   1.000
_cell.length_b   1.000
_cell.length_c   1.000
_cell.angle_alpha   90.00
_cell.angle_beta   90.00
_cell.angle_gamma   90.00
#
_symmetry.space_group_name_H-M   'P 1'
#
loop_
_entity.id
_entity.type
_entity.pdbx_description
1 polymer ?
#
loop_
_entity_poly.entity_id
_entity_poly.type
_entity_poly.pdbx_seq_one_letter_code
_entity_poly.pdbx_strand_id
1 'polypeptide(L)'
;MFNRISKTRLGLAALVIAALCVTIYRARTTEASVNAGLQSVIVQLKDDPAAVYRAKIQKNGGMVNDQQLQSYRDSLRASQDQFLSALKSRGVNFSVDSIDIKGLDGATAATVQYRYTMVLDGIGLTLPKAAVSILKSMPQVKNITPNREYHVALSKSVDYIDAPRLYGSNPNDMTSSATFPDGNEGQGVYVAVLDTGIDWTHPMFGGDPTPPRWGVAPAVAAVNTNQKVAYYLPLAGTIDDFGHGTHCSADIAGYLASAPGDDKIPGTADDIPIHGVAPQAKLMGYKVCAGVGVCLGEPITLALEDAVSPVTLDLQPKPIANVINMSLGGAGTPDDATSVAADNAALTGTVVVAAAGNSGPGESTVGSPAAGRHVIAAAASNDPATGDNTLDVTDGSRTGITAIVMDGSPSLTADLTNNYVYCGLGETPADFPASVSGKIALIQRGSTATTPTLPAAGSLGTGLFTTKAANAAAAGAVAAVIYNNVDGELGATTVRKSAIPTVGLSKVNGEYLKSIIGSDAAGVSARQVRINAALRFAPSIADFSSRGPIAGLGQIKPDVSAPGVNVLSATVAVGAAETNTGTMFDPTRYIRASGTSFACPHTAGAVALIKQAHPDWSPDIVRTALINTASNLREIDRSPKADGLASDSIIAQGGGLIDVYNAVHTKGLMGIPGDGIVQPSILGSYSFGAVPVINSRVTHTETKTVTIQDISGQGGTYSLAVANNRYLEMNGITATTSTSSVTVPANGSATFTVSATVDGNAVRDVTSALEMQFYVVAQTAGGLLRMPFYMQLTPTVPQGGSSLAPISGAGTILVGDNNTQAVEGVDSVSFPVVADAPGAALSATLNFDQAVDQTYPDLDLYLYAPDGTLITSSNNAGGPEQINWTLGPAGTYTLRASGWVSVSTDFTLSGTISRAAQPPALSAIAGEFTDAAGHAIDFDGAYNLQWQGVPNAQKYEIEQSNDGANFSVLGDVDSNVTSQTLTGQADGTHYYRVRALTPGQIGYYVTPPSAPQNITVNHRTLMDITNQVKTAVSNVSLSGGVFSLDLTMTNQSASTYVPYVKLNVIGITSASGTVRLTNADNGGSGVSPANAALFDYTNQLGSDQLFSSAETTGARTLRFADSASELFQFDVNVSAFLSASNGGGSQSAPSGGGSQSGTQSNSALPSLNLLTAKQAIRFTVNPLTKGVTAQLVLR
;
A
#
# COMPACT_ATOMS: atom_id res chain seq x y z
N MET A 1 -71.01 -15.41 -40.87
CA MET A 1 -71.28 -14.85 -39.52
C MET A 1 -70.11 -15.01 -38.53
N PHE A 2 -68.89 -15.41 -38.95
CA PHE A 2 -67.82 -15.83 -38.03
C PHE A 2 -66.67 -14.81 -37.78
N ASN A 3 -66.67 -13.64 -38.43
CA ASN A 3 -65.51 -12.72 -38.42
C ASN A 3 -65.61 -11.51 -37.45
N ARG A 4 -66.52 -11.55 -36.45
CA ARG A 4 -66.70 -10.47 -35.46
C ARG A 4 -66.46 -10.88 -33.99
N ILE A 5 -66.01 -12.11 -33.71
CA ILE A 5 -65.84 -12.63 -32.33
C ILE A 5 -64.37 -12.64 -31.87
N SER A 6 -63.39 -12.61 -32.79
CA SER A 6 -61.96 -12.69 -32.43
C SER A 6 -61.38 -11.41 -31.83
N LYS A 7 -61.69 -10.23 -32.41
CA LYS A 7 -61.10 -8.96 -31.96
C LYS A 7 -61.54 -8.54 -30.55
N THR A 8 -62.78 -8.80 -30.17
CA THR A 8 -63.29 -8.50 -28.82
C THR A 8 -62.67 -9.39 -27.76
N ARG A 9 -62.36 -10.66 -28.07
CA ARG A 9 -61.69 -11.57 -27.12
C ARG A 9 -60.21 -11.24 -26.94
N LEU A 10 -59.47 -10.86 -28.00
CA LEU A 10 -58.10 -10.36 -27.84
C LEU A 10 -58.07 -9.05 -27.05
N GLY A 11 -58.99 -8.12 -27.33
CA GLY A 11 -59.11 -6.87 -26.57
C GLY A 11 -59.39 -7.10 -25.09
N LEU A 12 -60.32 -8.01 -24.76
CA LEU A 12 -60.64 -8.34 -23.37
C LEU A 12 -59.51 -9.11 -22.66
N ALA A 13 -58.83 -10.03 -23.36
CA ALA A 13 -57.66 -10.72 -22.82
C ALA A 13 -56.49 -9.76 -22.56
N ALA A 14 -56.21 -8.83 -23.49
CA ALA A 14 -55.22 -7.79 -23.29
C ALA A 14 -55.59 -6.82 -22.14
N LEU A 15 -56.87 -6.51 -21.95
CA LEU A 15 -57.34 -5.70 -20.82
C LEU A 15 -57.28 -6.44 -19.48
N VAL A 16 -57.56 -7.76 -19.45
CA VAL A 16 -57.40 -8.58 -18.25
C VAL A 16 -55.93 -8.83 -17.92
N ILE A 17 -55.07 -9.04 -18.93
CA ILE A 17 -53.61 -9.12 -18.75
C ILE A 17 -53.05 -7.77 -18.32
N ALA A 18 -53.47 -6.65 -18.91
CA ALA A 18 -53.06 -5.31 -18.48
C ALA A 18 -53.57 -5.00 -17.06
N ALA A 19 -54.79 -5.42 -16.69
CA ALA A 19 -55.30 -5.28 -15.33
C ALA A 19 -54.51 -6.16 -14.35
N LEU A 20 -54.25 -7.44 -14.66
CA LEU A 20 -53.38 -8.29 -13.83
C LEU A 20 -51.97 -7.71 -13.72
N CYS A 21 -51.37 -7.25 -14.82
CA CYS A 21 -50.07 -6.61 -14.82
C CYS A 21 -50.08 -5.32 -14.00
N VAL A 22 -51.13 -4.49 -14.04
CA VAL A 22 -51.26 -3.29 -13.19
C VAL A 22 -51.53 -3.65 -11.73
N THR A 23 -52.23 -4.76 -11.43
CA THR A 23 -52.43 -5.23 -10.05
C THR A 23 -51.17 -5.88 -9.47
N ILE A 24 -50.43 -6.66 -10.27
CA ILE A 24 -49.12 -7.25 -9.91
C ILE A 24 -48.06 -6.15 -9.83
N TYR A 25 -48.09 -5.15 -10.72
CA TYR A 25 -47.22 -3.98 -10.65
C TYR A 25 -47.56 -3.13 -9.42
N ARG A 26 -48.84 -2.89 -9.11
CA ARG A 26 -49.22 -2.18 -7.87
C ARG A 26 -48.88 -2.95 -6.60
N ALA A 27 -48.96 -4.28 -6.60
CA ALA A 27 -48.46 -5.12 -5.52
C ALA A 27 -46.92 -5.02 -5.40
N ARG A 28 -46.18 -5.17 -6.49
CA ARG A 28 -44.71 -5.02 -6.50
C ARG A 28 -44.24 -3.59 -6.17
N THR A 29 -44.97 -2.54 -6.53
CA THR A 29 -44.63 -1.16 -6.12
C THR A 29 -45.04 -0.83 -4.69
N THR A 30 -45.91 -1.64 -4.06
CA THR A 30 -46.14 -1.57 -2.61
C THR A 30 -45.15 -2.42 -1.81
N GLU A 31 -44.54 -3.45 -2.40
CA GLU A 31 -43.37 -4.13 -1.81
C GLU A 31 -42.08 -3.32 -1.98
N ALA A 32 -41.83 -2.75 -3.17
CA ALA A 32 -40.63 -1.96 -3.46
C ALA A 32 -40.52 -0.65 -2.67
N SER A 33 -41.66 -0.06 -2.24
CA SER A 33 -41.66 1.11 -1.34
C SER A 33 -41.55 0.76 0.14
N VAL A 34 -41.58 -0.54 0.50
CA VAL A 34 -41.42 -1.03 1.89
C VAL A 34 -40.01 -1.58 2.13
N ASN A 35 -39.32 -2.07 1.10
CA ASN A 35 -37.98 -2.66 1.22
C ASN A 35 -36.79 -1.68 1.12
N ALA A 36 -37.03 -0.37 0.92
CA ALA A 36 -36.00 0.67 0.82
C ALA A 36 -35.31 1.01 2.17
N GLY A 37 -34.96 -0.02 2.94
CA GLY A 37 -34.35 0.12 4.27
C GLY A 37 -34.04 -1.18 5.01
N LEU A 38 -34.18 -2.36 4.38
CA LEU A 38 -33.79 -3.65 4.96
C LEU A 38 -32.35 -4.02 4.57
N GLN A 39 -31.62 -4.69 5.47
CA GLN A 39 -30.24 -5.17 5.29
C GLN A 39 -30.15 -6.61 5.83
N SER A 40 -29.46 -7.50 5.11
CA SER A 40 -29.10 -8.84 5.59
C SER A 40 -27.75 -8.80 6.32
N VAL A 41 -27.71 -9.39 7.51
CA VAL A 41 -26.56 -9.41 8.40
C VAL A 41 -26.40 -10.76 9.08
N ILE A 42 -25.16 -11.15 9.37
CA ILE A 42 -24.84 -12.26 10.27
C ILE A 42 -24.58 -11.67 11.66
N VAL A 43 -25.40 -12.04 12.64
CA VAL A 43 -25.23 -11.67 14.04
C VAL A 43 -24.47 -12.77 14.77
N GLN A 44 -23.29 -12.47 15.30
CA GLN A 44 -22.50 -13.35 16.15
C GLN A 44 -22.86 -13.11 17.62
N LEU A 45 -23.10 -14.19 18.36
CA LEU A 45 -23.37 -14.17 19.80
C LEU A 45 -22.09 -14.44 20.62
N LYS A 46 -22.18 -14.31 21.94
CA LYS A 46 -21.01 -14.34 22.85
C LYS A 46 -20.56 -15.70 23.33
N ASP A 47 -21.40 -16.73 23.24
CA ASP A 47 -21.04 -18.07 23.69
C ASP A 47 -20.02 -18.71 22.72
N ASP A 48 -19.21 -19.64 23.20
CA ASP A 48 -18.24 -20.33 22.34
C ASP A 48 -18.97 -21.26 21.37
N PRO A 49 -18.67 -21.27 20.06
CA PRO A 49 -19.17 -22.31 19.16
C PRO A 49 -18.59 -23.68 19.55
N ALA A 50 -19.28 -24.76 19.17
CA ALA A 50 -18.96 -26.10 19.67
C ALA A 50 -17.52 -26.56 19.38
N ALA A 51 -16.93 -26.15 18.25
CA ALA A 51 -15.52 -26.41 17.95
C ALA A 51 -14.56 -25.76 18.97
N VAL A 52 -14.79 -24.50 19.33
CA VAL A 52 -13.97 -23.74 20.31
C VAL A 52 -14.17 -24.31 21.72
N TYR A 53 -15.41 -24.64 22.09
CA TYR A 53 -15.71 -25.33 23.36
C TYR A 53 -14.93 -26.64 23.49
N ARG A 54 -14.93 -27.48 22.44
CA ARG A 54 -14.19 -28.74 22.41
C ARG A 54 -12.68 -28.51 22.51
N ALA A 55 -12.13 -27.58 21.73
CA ALA A 55 -10.70 -27.25 21.74
C ALA A 55 -10.23 -26.77 23.13
N LYS A 56 -11.02 -25.90 23.79
CA LYS A 56 -10.74 -25.40 25.16
C LYS A 56 -10.74 -26.52 26.21
N ILE A 57 -11.61 -27.52 26.09
CA ILE A 57 -11.64 -28.67 27.02
C ILE A 57 -10.47 -29.63 26.74
N GLN A 58 -10.19 -29.93 25.47
CA GLN A 58 -9.08 -30.81 25.08
C GLN A 58 -7.72 -30.25 25.49
N LYS A 59 -7.52 -28.93 25.35
CA LYS A 59 -6.31 -28.23 25.83
C LYS A 59 -6.07 -28.38 27.34
N ASN A 60 -7.12 -28.59 28.12
CA ASN A 60 -7.05 -28.83 29.57
C ASN A 60 -7.01 -30.34 29.94
N GLY A 61 -6.77 -31.23 28.97
CA GLY A 61 -6.70 -32.68 29.17
C GLY A 61 -8.05 -33.39 29.29
N GLY A 62 -9.17 -32.69 29.04
CA GLY A 62 -10.50 -33.29 28.99
C GLY A 62 -10.82 -33.94 27.64
N MET A 63 -11.87 -34.74 27.58
CA MET A 63 -12.43 -35.27 26.33
C MET A 63 -13.90 -34.87 26.20
N VAL A 64 -14.31 -34.52 24.98
CA VAL A 64 -15.70 -34.27 24.59
C VAL A 64 -16.02 -35.23 23.45
N ASN A 65 -16.98 -36.13 23.68
CA ASN A 65 -17.49 -37.03 22.64
C ASN A 65 -18.62 -36.37 21.83
N ASP A 66 -19.01 -36.98 20.72
CA ASP A 66 -19.99 -36.41 19.78
C ASP A 66 -21.37 -36.16 20.43
N GLN A 67 -21.78 -37.00 21.38
CA GLN A 67 -23.04 -36.82 22.11
C GLN A 67 -22.99 -35.59 23.05
N GLN A 68 -21.87 -35.37 23.73
CA GLN A 68 -21.65 -34.17 24.54
C GLN A 68 -21.56 -32.92 23.66
N LEU A 69 -20.91 -33.03 22.50
CA LEU A 69 -20.80 -31.94 21.53
C LEU A 69 -22.17 -31.54 20.95
N GLN A 70 -23.01 -32.53 20.60
CA GLN A 70 -24.37 -32.27 20.14
C GLN A 70 -25.25 -31.66 21.25
N SER A 71 -25.15 -32.18 22.48
CA SER A 71 -25.88 -31.62 23.64
C SER A 71 -25.52 -30.15 23.87
N TYR A 72 -24.27 -29.76 23.63
CA TYR A 72 -23.82 -28.38 23.70
C TYR A 72 -24.40 -27.52 22.56
N ARG A 73 -24.40 -28.01 21.31
CA ARG A 73 -25.04 -27.33 20.16
C ARG A 73 -26.54 -27.10 20.38
N ASP A 74 -27.24 -28.06 20.99
CA ASP A 74 -28.66 -27.93 21.33
C ASP A 74 -28.88 -26.81 22.37
N SER A 75 -27.95 -26.63 23.32
CA SER A 75 -27.98 -25.52 24.28
C SER A 75 -27.73 -24.15 23.64
N LEU A 76 -26.84 -24.07 22.64
CA LEU A 76 -26.64 -22.85 21.83
C LEU A 76 -27.92 -22.48 21.05
N ARG A 77 -28.62 -23.46 20.46
CA ARG A 77 -29.92 -23.20 19.82
C ARG A 77 -30.95 -22.63 20.79
N ALA A 78 -31.02 -23.14 22.02
CA ALA A 78 -31.89 -22.58 23.05
C ALA A 78 -31.51 -21.13 23.45
N SER A 79 -30.22 -20.80 23.50
CA SER A 79 -29.72 -19.43 23.73
C SER A 79 -30.12 -18.48 22.59
N GLN A 80 -29.94 -18.92 21.35
CA GLN A 80 -30.37 -18.21 20.14
C GLN A 80 -31.90 -17.93 20.12
N ASP A 81 -32.74 -18.88 20.54
CA ASP A 81 -34.20 -18.67 20.61
C ASP A 81 -34.58 -17.58 21.64
N GLN A 82 -33.86 -17.51 22.76
CA GLN A 82 -34.02 -16.43 23.76
C GLN A 82 -33.58 -15.08 23.18
N PHE A 83 -32.49 -15.04 22.43
CA PHE A 83 -32.03 -13.83 21.73
C PHE A 83 -33.08 -13.33 20.71
N LEU A 84 -33.61 -14.20 19.84
CA LEU A 84 -34.65 -13.82 18.86
C LEU A 84 -35.93 -13.31 19.55
N SER A 85 -36.31 -13.94 20.68
CA SER A 85 -37.43 -13.49 21.50
C SER A 85 -37.19 -12.10 22.11
N ALA A 86 -35.96 -11.84 22.59
CA ALA A 86 -35.54 -10.57 23.16
C ALA A 86 -35.35 -9.46 22.11
N LEU A 87 -35.05 -9.81 20.86
CA LEU A 87 -35.01 -8.89 19.73
C LEU A 87 -36.44 -8.46 19.33
N LYS A 88 -37.35 -9.44 19.24
CA LYS A 88 -38.78 -9.19 18.97
C LYS A 88 -39.44 -8.34 20.05
N SER A 89 -39.10 -8.55 21.33
CA SER A 89 -39.63 -7.74 22.44
C SER A 89 -39.12 -6.29 22.45
N ARG A 90 -38.09 -5.96 21.65
CA ARG A 90 -37.59 -4.59 21.45
C ARG A 90 -38.25 -3.89 20.25
N GLY A 91 -39.26 -4.50 19.63
CA GLY A 91 -39.99 -3.91 18.51
C GLY A 91 -39.25 -3.98 17.16
N VAL A 92 -38.16 -4.77 17.07
CA VAL A 92 -37.46 -4.99 15.81
C VAL A 92 -38.23 -6.03 14.99
N ASN A 93 -38.65 -5.63 13.79
CA ASN A 93 -39.13 -6.55 12.77
C ASN A 93 -37.92 -7.18 12.07
N PHE A 94 -37.86 -8.51 12.01
CA PHE A 94 -36.80 -9.26 11.34
C PHE A 94 -37.36 -10.57 10.76
N SER A 95 -36.68 -11.11 9.75
CA SER A 95 -36.78 -12.52 9.36
C SER A 95 -35.48 -13.25 9.68
N VAL A 96 -35.58 -14.53 10.06
CA VAL A 96 -34.41 -15.43 10.07
C VAL A 96 -34.21 -15.90 8.65
N ASP A 97 -33.02 -15.65 8.11
CA ASP A 97 -32.70 -16.01 6.73
C ASP A 97 -32.63 -17.55 6.62
N SER A 98 -33.10 -18.10 5.50
CA SER A 98 -33.27 -19.55 5.33
C SER A 98 -33.22 -19.97 3.87
N ILE A 99 -32.99 -21.26 3.66
CA ILE A 99 -32.93 -21.88 2.34
C ILE A 99 -33.84 -23.10 2.23
N ASP A 100 -34.59 -23.17 1.13
CA ASP A 100 -35.31 -24.37 0.70
C ASP A 100 -34.37 -25.32 -0.03
N ILE A 101 -34.04 -26.44 0.61
CA ILE A 101 -33.39 -27.59 -0.03
C ILE A 101 -34.41 -28.27 -0.95
N LYS A 102 -34.11 -28.37 -2.26
CA LYS A 102 -34.99 -28.95 -3.27
C LYS A 102 -34.68 -30.44 -3.51
N GLY A 103 -35.73 -31.25 -3.66
CA GLY A 103 -35.65 -32.65 -4.11
C GLY A 103 -35.55 -32.78 -5.64
N LEU A 104 -35.43 -34.02 -6.14
CA LEU A 104 -35.29 -34.31 -7.58
C LEU A 104 -36.46 -33.84 -8.46
N ASP A 105 -37.65 -33.73 -7.88
CA ASP A 105 -38.86 -33.25 -8.55
C ASP A 105 -39.00 -31.71 -8.54
N GLY A 106 -38.05 -31.00 -7.92
CA GLY A 106 -38.08 -29.56 -7.71
C GLY A 106 -38.92 -29.11 -6.51
N ALA A 107 -39.54 -30.03 -5.76
CA ALA A 107 -40.26 -29.69 -4.54
C ALA A 107 -39.30 -29.36 -3.38
N THR A 108 -39.75 -28.56 -2.40
CA THR A 108 -38.99 -28.33 -1.17
C THR A 108 -38.99 -29.59 -0.31
N ALA A 109 -37.82 -30.19 -0.14
CA ALA A 109 -37.61 -31.35 0.73
C ALA A 109 -37.43 -30.93 2.20
N ALA A 110 -36.75 -29.80 2.44
CA ALA A 110 -36.60 -29.19 3.77
C ALA A 110 -36.33 -27.69 3.65
N THR A 111 -36.70 -26.91 4.67
CA THR A 111 -36.29 -25.50 4.80
C THR A 111 -35.31 -25.39 5.98
N VAL A 112 -34.07 -24.99 5.71
CA VAL A 112 -33.00 -24.86 6.70
C VAL A 112 -32.79 -23.39 7.04
N GLN A 113 -32.90 -23.02 8.32
CA GLN A 113 -32.56 -21.68 8.79
C GLN A 113 -31.04 -21.51 8.93
N TYR A 114 -30.51 -20.34 8.57
CA TYR A 114 -29.11 -20.00 8.74
C TYR A 114 -28.78 -19.70 10.21
N ARG A 115 -28.68 -20.78 10.99
CA ARG A 115 -28.36 -20.79 12.42
C ARG A 115 -27.16 -21.71 12.64
N TYR A 116 -26.05 -21.10 13.01
CA TYR A 116 -24.76 -21.77 13.17
C TYR A 116 -24.58 -22.18 14.64
N THR A 117 -23.89 -23.30 14.87
CA THR A 117 -23.60 -23.81 16.22
C THR A 117 -22.24 -24.49 16.36
N MET A 118 -21.68 -24.99 15.26
CA MET A 118 -20.43 -25.77 15.25
C MET A 118 -19.21 -24.87 15.12
N VAL A 119 -19.21 -24.00 14.09
CA VAL A 119 -18.08 -23.14 13.70
C VAL A 119 -18.32 -21.65 14.00
N LEU A 120 -19.56 -21.27 14.28
CA LEU A 120 -19.96 -19.93 14.70
C LEU A 120 -21.17 -20.09 15.62
N ASP A 121 -21.29 -19.29 16.69
CA ASP A 121 -22.58 -19.10 17.36
C ASP A 121 -23.20 -17.83 16.76
N GLY A 122 -24.18 -18.00 15.88
CA GLY A 122 -24.72 -16.88 15.14
C GLY A 122 -25.92 -17.21 14.26
N ILE A 123 -26.54 -16.16 13.74
CA ILE A 123 -27.80 -16.21 13.00
C ILE A 123 -27.74 -15.24 11.82
N GLY A 124 -28.09 -15.70 10.62
CA GLY A 124 -28.37 -14.83 9.46
C GLY A 124 -29.76 -14.20 9.59
N LEU A 125 -29.85 -12.87 9.52
CA LEU A 125 -31.07 -12.09 9.69
C LEU A 125 -31.20 -10.98 8.66
N THR A 126 -32.38 -10.85 8.06
CA THR A 126 -32.79 -9.65 7.32
C THR A 126 -33.66 -8.74 8.19
N LEU A 127 -33.26 -7.48 8.34
CA LEU A 127 -33.87 -6.50 9.25
C LEU A 127 -33.62 -5.03 8.83
N PRO A 128 -34.39 -4.04 9.32
CA PRO A 128 -34.17 -2.63 8.95
C PRO A 128 -32.78 -2.11 9.34
N LYS A 129 -32.07 -1.43 8.44
CA LYS A 129 -30.70 -0.91 8.65
C LYS A 129 -30.54 -0.13 9.97
N ALA A 130 -31.54 0.68 10.33
CA ALA A 130 -31.56 1.42 11.60
C ALA A 130 -31.50 0.51 12.85
N ALA A 131 -32.04 -0.71 12.80
CA ALA A 131 -32.08 -1.65 13.90
C ALA A 131 -30.73 -2.36 14.18
N VAL A 132 -29.73 -2.21 13.30
CA VAL A 132 -28.34 -2.66 13.56
C VAL A 132 -27.78 -1.98 14.81
N SER A 133 -28.14 -0.72 15.08
CA SER A 133 -27.78 0.00 16.31
C SER A 133 -28.35 -0.67 17.57
N ILE A 134 -29.60 -1.13 17.52
CA ILE A 134 -30.28 -1.84 18.61
C ILE A 134 -29.58 -3.18 18.87
N LEU A 135 -29.25 -3.93 17.82
CA LEU A 135 -28.51 -5.19 17.92
C LEU A 135 -27.13 -4.99 18.58
N LYS A 136 -26.36 -3.96 18.19
CA LYS A 136 -25.06 -3.63 18.82
C LYS A 136 -25.18 -3.32 20.32
N SER A 137 -26.36 -2.87 20.78
CA SER A 137 -26.63 -2.59 22.21
C SER A 137 -27.04 -3.83 23.03
N MET A 138 -27.34 -4.97 22.39
CA MET A 138 -27.82 -6.16 23.10
C MET A 138 -26.67 -6.90 23.79
N PRO A 139 -26.77 -7.22 25.09
CA PRO A 139 -25.66 -7.78 25.85
C PRO A 139 -25.21 -9.18 25.39
N GLN A 140 -26.05 -9.92 24.66
CA GLN A 140 -25.72 -11.23 24.07
C GLN A 140 -24.93 -11.13 22.76
N VAL A 141 -24.98 -10.00 22.05
CA VAL A 141 -24.35 -9.82 20.74
C VAL A 141 -22.85 -9.56 20.93
N LYS A 142 -22.03 -10.28 20.18
CA LYS A 142 -20.57 -10.13 20.13
C LYS A 142 -20.13 -9.26 18.96
N ASN A 143 -20.64 -9.55 17.76
CA ASN A 143 -20.35 -8.81 16.53
C ASN A 143 -21.55 -8.88 15.56
N ILE A 144 -21.58 -7.98 14.58
CA ILE A 144 -22.54 -7.99 13.47
C ILE A 144 -21.79 -7.67 12.19
N THR A 145 -21.82 -8.57 11.23
CA THR A 145 -21.20 -8.39 9.91
C THR A 145 -22.27 -8.34 8.83
N PRO A 146 -22.19 -7.41 7.85
CA PRO A 146 -23.07 -7.46 6.68
C PRO A 146 -22.79 -8.73 5.87
N ASN A 147 -23.82 -9.25 5.19
CA ASN A 147 -23.62 -10.29 4.19
C ASN A 147 -22.86 -9.72 2.97
N ARG A 148 -21.89 -10.45 2.41
CA ARG A 148 -20.98 -9.99 1.34
C ARG A 148 -20.91 -11.00 0.19
N GLU A 149 -20.60 -10.50 -1.00
CA GLU A 149 -20.43 -11.27 -2.24
C GLU A 149 -18.95 -11.67 -2.51
N TYR A 150 -18.74 -12.75 -3.26
CA TYR A 150 -17.43 -13.37 -3.51
C TYR A 150 -17.31 -13.98 -4.95
N HIS A 151 -16.10 -14.02 -5.56
CA HIS A 151 -15.86 -14.34 -7.00
C HIS A 151 -14.66 -15.28 -7.33
N VAL A 152 -14.45 -15.60 -8.64
CA VAL A 152 -13.88 -16.89 -9.15
C VAL A 152 -13.24 -16.81 -10.60
N ALA A 153 -12.09 -17.48 -10.98
CA ALA A 153 -11.51 -17.51 -12.41
C ALA A 153 -10.22 -18.41 -12.80
N LEU A 154 -10.35 -19.67 -13.27
CA LEU A 154 -9.43 -20.85 -13.64
C LEU A 154 -7.88 -20.79 -14.01
N SER A 155 -6.88 -21.54 -13.42
CA SER A 155 -5.41 -21.55 -13.85
C SER A 155 -4.18 -22.45 -13.29
N LYS A 156 -3.05 -22.69 -14.08
CA LYS A 156 -2.15 -23.93 -14.24
C LYS A 156 -0.91 -24.07 -13.35
N SER A 157 -0.36 -25.31 -13.18
CA SER A 157 0.40 -25.72 -11.96
C SER A 157 1.29 -27.00 -11.84
N VAL A 158 0.78 -28.22 -12.01
CA VAL A 158 1.09 -29.36 -11.08
C VAL A 158 2.57 -29.78 -11.01
N ASP A 159 3.27 -29.76 -12.14
CA ASP A 159 4.69 -30.13 -12.23
C ASP A 159 5.62 -29.16 -11.51
N TYR A 160 5.24 -27.89 -11.45
CA TYR A 160 6.08 -26.78 -10.97
C TYR A 160 6.19 -26.75 -9.43
N ILE A 161 5.17 -27.26 -8.74
CA ILE A 161 5.11 -27.43 -7.28
C ILE A 161 5.75 -28.74 -6.76
N ASP A 162 6.42 -29.49 -7.64
CA ASP A 162 7.12 -30.76 -7.34
C ASP A 162 6.27 -31.92 -6.81
N ALA A 163 4.94 -31.80 -6.80
CA ALA A 163 4.04 -32.86 -6.36
C ALA A 163 4.21 -34.21 -7.08
N PRO A 164 4.53 -34.28 -8.40
CA PRO A 164 4.81 -35.55 -9.09
C PRO A 164 5.96 -36.38 -8.53
N ARG A 165 6.84 -35.81 -7.69
CA ARG A 165 7.90 -36.56 -7.00
C ARG A 165 7.38 -37.52 -5.91
N LEU A 166 6.07 -37.51 -5.63
CA LEU A 166 5.41 -38.35 -4.63
C LEU A 166 4.61 -39.53 -5.23
N TYR A 167 4.22 -39.49 -6.51
CA TYR A 167 3.22 -40.42 -7.09
C TYR A 167 3.77 -41.79 -7.55
N GLY A 168 4.98 -42.16 -7.14
CA GLY A 168 5.72 -43.25 -7.79
C GLY A 168 5.99 -42.98 -9.28
N SER A 169 6.30 -44.03 -10.05
CA SER A 169 6.75 -43.90 -11.45
C SER A 169 5.84 -44.57 -12.48
N ASN A 170 4.56 -44.81 -12.15
CA ASN A 170 3.61 -45.56 -12.98
C ASN A 170 2.32 -44.75 -13.26
N PRO A 171 2.15 -44.18 -14.47
CA PRO A 171 0.96 -43.36 -14.80
C PRO A 171 -0.38 -44.10 -14.68
N ASN A 172 -0.39 -45.43 -14.70
CA ASN A 172 -1.62 -46.21 -14.56
C ASN A 172 -2.30 -45.99 -13.18
N ASP A 173 -1.52 -45.68 -12.15
CA ASP A 173 -2.03 -45.48 -10.77
C ASP A 173 -2.80 -44.14 -10.62
N MET A 174 -2.77 -43.28 -11.64
CA MET A 174 -3.52 -42.02 -11.71
C MET A 174 -4.86 -42.15 -12.46
N THR A 175 -5.21 -43.37 -12.90
CA THR A 175 -6.45 -43.68 -13.63
C THR A 175 -7.58 -44.15 -12.70
N SER A 176 -8.81 -44.18 -13.22
CA SER A 176 -10.01 -44.59 -12.47
C SER A 176 -10.13 -46.10 -12.19
N SER A 177 -9.21 -46.92 -12.71
CA SER A 177 -9.30 -48.40 -12.67
C SER A 177 -8.16 -49.10 -11.91
N ALA A 178 -7.23 -48.35 -11.33
CA ALA A 178 -6.06 -48.90 -10.63
C ALA A 178 -6.44 -49.66 -9.33
N THR A 179 -5.78 -50.78 -9.09
CA THR A 179 -5.87 -51.51 -7.81
C THR A 179 -4.70 -51.08 -6.93
N PHE A 180 -4.95 -50.15 -6.00
CA PHE A 180 -3.94 -49.30 -5.34
C PHE A 180 -2.70 -50.04 -4.79
N PRO A 181 -1.50 -49.81 -5.37
CA PRO A 181 -0.22 -50.24 -4.80
C PRO A 181 0.60 -49.03 -4.32
N ASP A 182 0.79 -48.92 -3.00
CA ASP A 182 1.88 -48.20 -2.32
C ASP A 182 2.21 -46.72 -2.68
N GLY A 183 1.33 -46.02 -3.40
CA GLY A 183 1.49 -44.62 -3.82
C GLY A 183 0.87 -43.55 -2.89
N ASN A 184 1.39 -42.32 -2.99
CA ASN A 184 0.89 -41.13 -2.29
C ASN A 184 0.21 -40.17 -3.29
N GLU A 185 -1.02 -40.49 -3.73
CA GLU A 185 -1.80 -39.72 -4.71
C GLU A 185 -3.11 -39.14 -4.13
N GLY A 186 -3.28 -39.16 -2.80
CA GLY A 186 -4.44 -38.64 -2.07
C GLY A 186 -5.39 -39.71 -1.50
N GLN A 187 -5.02 -40.99 -1.52
CA GLN A 187 -5.88 -42.09 -1.06
C GLN A 187 -6.35 -41.88 0.39
N GLY A 188 -7.65 -42.12 0.63
CA GLY A 188 -8.26 -42.01 1.95
C GLY A 188 -8.54 -40.58 2.43
N VAL A 189 -8.16 -39.56 1.65
CA VAL A 189 -8.36 -38.14 1.98
C VAL A 189 -9.64 -37.60 1.32
N TYR A 190 -10.45 -36.91 2.11
CA TYR A 190 -11.65 -36.19 1.65
C TYR A 190 -11.38 -34.68 1.58
N VAL A 191 -11.62 -34.09 0.41
CA VAL A 191 -11.50 -32.64 0.17
C VAL A 191 -12.89 -32.06 -0.12
N ALA A 192 -13.34 -31.12 0.71
CA ALA A 192 -14.54 -30.36 0.47
C ALA A 192 -14.25 -29.16 -0.43
N VAL A 193 -15.11 -28.93 -1.42
CA VAL A 193 -14.98 -27.83 -2.40
C VAL A 193 -16.21 -26.95 -2.30
N LEU A 194 -16.03 -25.75 -1.72
CA LEU A 194 -17.09 -24.76 -1.51
C LEU A 194 -17.08 -23.76 -2.66
N ASP A 195 -18.00 -23.93 -3.60
CA ASP A 195 -17.90 -23.30 -4.93
C ASP A 195 -19.26 -23.21 -5.70
N THR A 196 -19.24 -23.09 -7.03
CA THR A 196 -20.40 -23.06 -7.94
C THR A 196 -21.04 -24.42 -8.19
N GLY A 197 -20.47 -25.50 -7.64
CA GLY A 197 -20.92 -26.89 -7.82
C GLY A 197 -19.81 -27.78 -8.37
N ILE A 198 -20.15 -29.01 -8.74
CA ILE A 198 -19.24 -29.95 -9.43
C ILE A 198 -20.04 -30.73 -10.46
N ASP A 199 -19.61 -30.74 -11.72
CA ASP A 199 -20.09 -31.68 -12.74
C ASP A 199 -19.39 -33.04 -12.60
N TRP A 200 -19.91 -33.87 -11.68
CA TRP A 200 -19.41 -35.24 -11.43
C TRP A 200 -19.46 -36.16 -12.67
N THR A 201 -20.10 -35.76 -13.77
CA THR A 201 -20.14 -36.54 -15.03
C THR A 201 -18.90 -36.32 -15.91
N HIS A 202 -17.95 -35.49 -15.47
CA HIS A 202 -16.72 -35.23 -16.20
C HIS A 202 -15.81 -36.49 -16.27
N PRO A 203 -15.07 -36.74 -17.37
CA PRO A 203 -14.14 -37.86 -17.46
C PRO A 203 -13.10 -37.88 -16.34
N MET A 204 -12.58 -36.71 -15.94
CA MET A 204 -11.66 -36.58 -14.78
C MET A 204 -12.31 -36.97 -13.44
N PHE A 205 -13.63 -37.15 -13.37
CA PHE A 205 -14.33 -37.67 -12.19
C PHE A 205 -14.97 -39.05 -12.41
N GLY A 206 -14.70 -39.69 -13.55
CA GLY A 206 -15.09 -41.07 -13.86
C GLY A 206 -16.12 -41.25 -14.99
N GLY A 207 -16.77 -40.18 -15.47
CA GLY A 207 -17.84 -40.28 -16.48
C GLY A 207 -19.14 -40.93 -15.95
N ASP A 208 -20.06 -41.27 -16.86
CA ASP A 208 -21.35 -41.91 -16.51
C ASP A 208 -21.85 -42.90 -17.59
N PRO A 209 -22.48 -44.03 -17.17
CA PRO A 209 -23.63 -44.55 -17.90
C PRO A 209 -24.81 -45.06 -17.02
N THR A 210 -25.09 -44.40 -15.88
CA THR A 210 -26.32 -44.47 -15.03
C THR A 210 -26.62 -45.75 -14.23
N PRO A 211 -27.47 -45.68 -13.16
CA PRO A 211 -27.79 -44.56 -12.25
C PRO A 211 -26.99 -44.70 -10.91
N PRO A 212 -27.00 -43.73 -9.97
CA PRO A 212 -26.12 -43.76 -8.79
C PRO A 212 -26.36 -45.00 -7.92
N ARG A 213 -25.36 -45.88 -7.84
CA ARG A 213 -25.45 -47.13 -7.08
C ARG A 213 -25.13 -46.89 -5.60
N TRP A 214 -26.03 -47.35 -4.74
CA TRP A 214 -26.01 -47.19 -3.29
C TRP A 214 -24.66 -47.52 -2.64
N GLY A 215 -24.18 -46.59 -1.81
CA GLY A 215 -23.01 -46.74 -0.95
C GLY A 215 -23.07 -45.76 0.23
N VAL A 216 -24.00 -45.98 1.16
CA VAL A 216 -24.22 -45.22 2.41
C VAL A 216 -24.08 -43.69 2.26
N ALA A 217 -24.89 -43.13 1.36
CA ALA A 217 -25.43 -41.81 1.61
C ALA A 217 -26.46 -41.89 2.76
N PRO A 218 -26.71 -40.78 3.49
CA PRO A 218 -27.91 -40.53 4.26
C PRO A 218 -29.18 -41.17 3.69
N ALA A 219 -30.09 -41.65 4.55
CA ALA A 219 -31.33 -42.29 4.12
C ALA A 219 -32.34 -41.37 3.41
N VAL A 220 -31.98 -40.09 3.17
CA VAL A 220 -32.72 -39.19 2.28
C VAL A 220 -32.36 -39.55 0.84
N ALA A 221 -33.36 -39.99 0.09
CA ALA A 221 -33.18 -40.31 -1.31
C ALA A 221 -32.71 -39.07 -2.11
N ALA A 222 -31.65 -39.29 -2.89
CA ALA A 222 -31.16 -38.48 -4.01
C ALA A 222 -30.31 -37.22 -3.73
N VAL A 223 -29.00 -37.42 -3.84
CA VAL A 223 -28.11 -36.43 -4.48
C VAL A 223 -27.18 -37.15 -5.46
N ASN A 224 -26.94 -36.54 -6.63
CA ASN A 224 -26.10 -37.11 -7.67
C ASN A 224 -24.63 -37.16 -7.23
N THR A 225 -24.10 -38.37 -7.08
CA THR A 225 -22.76 -38.65 -6.55
C THR A 225 -22.18 -39.88 -7.25
N ASN A 226 -20.85 -40.05 -7.17
CA ASN A 226 -20.16 -41.23 -7.69
C ASN A 226 -18.98 -41.62 -6.77
N GLN A 227 -18.11 -42.55 -7.19
CA GLN A 227 -16.97 -42.97 -6.36
C GLN A 227 -15.86 -41.92 -6.18
N LYS A 228 -15.88 -40.81 -6.94
CA LYS A 228 -14.96 -39.67 -6.81
C LYS A 228 -15.61 -38.55 -6.01
N VAL A 229 -16.80 -38.10 -6.41
CA VAL A 229 -17.62 -37.10 -5.71
C VAL A 229 -18.54 -37.85 -4.73
N ALA A 230 -18.04 -38.08 -3.52
CA ALA A 230 -18.65 -38.97 -2.52
C ALA A 230 -19.78 -38.30 -1.71
N TYR A 231 -19.87 -36.97 -1.74
CA TYR A 231 -20.93 -36.19 -1.09
C TYR A 231 -21.18 -34.93 -1.91
N TYR A 232 -22.42 -34.43 -1.90
CA TYR A 232 -22.78 -33.17 -2.55
C TYR A 232 -23.92 -32.47 -1.78
N LEU A 233 -23.78 -31.17 -1.51
CA LEU A 233 -24.80 -30.34 -0.83
C LEU A 233 -25.16 -29.10 -1.66
N PRO A 234 -26.39 -29.01 -2.21
CA PRO A 234 -26.83 -27.92 -3.07
C PRO A 234 -27.38 -26.71 -2.29
N LEU A 235 -26.52 -25.82 -1.78
CA LEU A 235 -26.92 -24.60 -1.03
C LEU A 235 -27.14 -23.36 -1.92
N ALA A 236 -26.92 -23.42 -3.23
CA ALA A 236 -27.20 -22.33 -4.17
C ALA A 236 -27.62 -22.81 -5.57
N GLY A 237 -28.18 -24.03 -5.65
CA GLY A 237 -28.58 -24.70 -6.90
C GLY A 237 -28.12 -26.17 -6.93
N THR A 238 -28.62 -26.96 -7.89
CA THR A 238 -28.45 -28.42 -7.91
C THR A 238 -27.32 -28.95 -8.81
N ILE A 239 -26.69 -28.08 -9.58
CA ILE A 239 -25.73 -28.39 -10.66
C ILE A 239 -24.63 -27.31 -10.68
N ASP A 240 -23.46 -27.60 -11.26
CA ASP A 240 -22.53 -26.55 -11.66
C ASP A 240 -23.01 -25.91 -12.97
N ASP A 241 -23.56 -24.70 -12.86
CA ASP A 241 -24.11 -23.88 -13.95
C ASP A 241 -23.15 -22.72 -14.32
N PHE A 242 -21.91 -22.76 -13.82
CA PHE A 242 -20.89 -21.74 -14.07
C PHE A 242 -19.57 -22.34 -14.58
N GLY A 243 -19.20 -23.53 -14.09
CA GLY A 243 -18.02 -24.31 -14.51
C GLY A 243 -16.80 -24.17 -13.60
N HIS A 244 -16.83 -23.28 -12.62
CA HIS A 244 -15.66 -22.97 -11.80
C HIS A 244 -15.36 -24.04 -10.75
N GLY A 245 -16.37 -24.47 -9.99
CA GLY A 245 -16.17 -25.53 -9.00
C GLY A 245 -15.82 -26.88 -9.61
N THR A 246 -16.28 -27.16 -10.84
CA THR A 246 -15.83 -28.29 -11.66
C THR A 246 -14.33 -28.21 -11.95
N HIS A 247 -13.82 -27.04 -12.32
CA HIS A 247 -12.41 -26.82 -12.60
C HIS A 247 -11.54 -26.92 -11.34
N CYS A 248 -11.89 -26.21 -10.26
CA CYS A 248 -11.19 -26.32 -8.97
C CYS A 248 -11.15 -27.77 -8.46
N SER A 249 -12.25 -28.52 -8.63
CA SER A 249 -12.31 -29.94 -8.26
C SER A 249 -11.36 -30.82 -9.08
N ALA A 250 -11.14 -30.48 -10.35
CA ALA A 250 -10.21 -31.19 -11.22
C ALA A 250 -8.75 -30.86 -10.88
N ASP A 251 -8.46 -29.60 -10.56
CA ASP A 251 -7.14 -29.16 -10.07
C ASP A 251 -6.74 -29.84 -8.76
N ILE A 252 -7.69 -30.04 -7.84
CA ILE A 252 -7.47 -30.81 -6.60
C ILE A 252 -7.29 -32.29 -6.92
N ALA A 253 -8.28 -32.94 -7.55
CA ALA A 253 -8.40 -34.40 -7.53
C ALA A 253 -8.96 -35.00 -8.83
N GLY A 254 -8.77 -34.35 -9.97
CA GLY A 254 -9.10 -34.95 -11.27
C GLY A 254 -8.21 -36.15 -11.59
N TYR A 255 -8.81 -37.26 -12.01
CA TYR A 255 -8.11 -38.41 -12.59
C TYR A 255 -7.40 -38.02 -13.89
N LEU A 256 -6.41 -38.83 -14.29
CA LEU A 256 -5.72 -38.69 -15.55
C LEU A 256 -6.70 -38.74 -16.75
N ALA A 257 -6.70 -37.67 -17.55
CA ALA A 257 -7.51 -37.54 -18.76
C ALA A 257 -6.73 -36.82 -19.86
N SER A 258 -7.18 -36.96 -21.11
CA SER A 258 -6.68 -36.17 -22.24
C SER A 258 -7.58 -34.95 -22.45
N ALA A 259 -7.02 -33.75 -22.34
CA ALA A 259 -7.67 -32.51 -22.72
C ALA A 259 -7.28 -32.14 -24.15
N PRO A 260 -8.21 -31.68 -25.01
CA PRO A 260 -7.88 -31.35 -26.40
C PRO A 260 -6.78 -30.29 -26.52
N GLY A 261 -5.92 -30.47 -27.51
CA GLY A 261 -4.79 -29.60 -27.81
C GLY A 261 -5.21 -28.28 -28.48
N ASP A 262 -4.29 -27.72 -29.26
CA ASP A 262 -4.51 -26.45 -29.96
C ASP A 262 -5.57 -26.58 -31.07
N ASP A 263 -5.78 -27.79 -31.60
CA ASP A 263 -6.82 -28.05 -32.61
C ASP A 263 -8.25 -28.14 -32.01
N LYS A 264 -8.36 -28.30 -30.69
CA LYS A 264 -9.59 -28.46 -29.89
C LYS A 264 -10.45 -29.68 -30.28
N ILE A 265 -9.86 -30.71 -30.88
CA ILE A 265 -10.51 -31.97 -31.29
C ILE A 265 -10.08 -33.09 -30.32
N PRO A 266 -10.98 -33.69 -29.52
CA PRO A 266 -10.59 -34.76 -28.62
C PRO A 266 -10.08 -36.02 -29.34
N GLY A 267 -9.00 -36.61 -28.82
CA GLY A 267 -8.44 -37.89 -29.30
C GLY A 267 -7.42 -37.76 -30.42
N THR A 268 -6.85 -36.57 -30.63
CA THR A 268 -5.81 -36.29 -31.61
C THR A 268 -4.40 -36.44 -31.02
N ALA A 269 -3.37 -36.19 -31.82
CA ALA A 269 -1.97 -36.36 -31.39
C ALA A 269 -1.43 -35.18 -30.56
N ASP A 270 -2.15 -34.06 -30.50
CA ASP A 270 -1.86 -32.88 -29.69
C ASP A 270 -2.66 -32.82 -28.38
N ASP A 271 -3.49 -33.82 -28.08
CA ASP A 271 -4.15 -34.02 -26.79
C ASP A 271 -3.14 -33.94 -25.62
N ILE A 272 -3.45 -33.12 -24.62
CA ILE A 272 -2.59 -32.82 -23.48
C ILE A 272 -2.98 -33.70 -22.29
N PRO A 273 -2.06 -34.53 -21.75
CA PRO A 273 -2.33 -35.31 -20.55
C PRO A 273 -2.46 -34.42 -19.30
N ILE A 274 -3.65 -34.51 -18.73
CA ILE A 274 -4.31 -33.88 -17.58
C ILE A 274 -4.48 -34.60 -16.23
N HIS A 275 -4.03 -34.12 -15.08
CA HIS A 275 -4.53 -34.62 -13.78
C HIS A 275 -4.47 -33.56 -12.67
N GLY A 276 -5.21 -33.76 -11.58
CA GLY A 276 -5.12 -32.93 -10.37
C GLY A 276 -3.90 -33.24 -9.51
N VAL A 277 -3.68 -32.47 -8.44
CA VAL A 277 -2.54 -32.68 -7.51
C VAL A 277 -2.71 -33.92 -6.64
N ALA A 278 -3.92 -34.28 -6.26
CA ALA A 278 -4.24 -35.48 -5.50
C ALA A 278 -5.25 -36.36 -6.27
N PRO A 279 -4.85 -37.01 -7.39
CA PRO A 279 -5.74 -37.74 -8.29
C PRO A 279 -6.60 -38.83 -7.64
N GLN A 280 -6.21 -39.36 -6.47
CA GLN A 280 -6.92 -40.41 -5.75
C GLN A 280 -7.74 -39.91 -4.54
N ALA A 281 -7.66 -38.61 -4.20
CA ALA A 281 -8.51 -38.01 -3.17
C ALA A 281 -10.01 -38.05 -3.56
N LYS A 282 -10.88 -38.04 -2.54
CA LYS A 282 -12.34 -38.00 -2.69
C LYS A 282 -12.84 -36.57 -2.52
N LEU A 283 -13.85 -36.19 -3.30
CA LEU A 283 -14.43 -34.85 -3.32
C LEU A 283 -15.76 -34.82 -2.58
N MET A 284 -16.00 -33.73 -1.83
CA MET A 284 -17.28 -33.38 -1.23
C MET A 284 -17.71 -32.02 -1.79
N GLY A 285 -18.68 -31.98 -2.71
CA GLY A 285 -19.07 -30.74 -3.37
C GLY A 285 -20.08 -29.93 -2.55
N TYR A 286 -19.82 -28.65 -2.33
CA TYR A 286 -20.74 -27.73 -1.68
C TYR A 286 -21.03 -26.58 -2.62
N LYS A 287 -22.20 -26.56 -3.26
CA LYS A 287 -22.60 -25.41 -4.08
C LYS A 287 -23.06 -24.28 -3.16
N VAL A 288 -22.19 -23.29 -2.95
CA VAL A 288 -22.46 -22.09 -2.13
C VAL A 288 -22.60 -20.82 -2.96
N CYS A 289 -22.23 -20.87 -4.23
CA CYS A 289 -22.32 -19.76 -5.18
C CYS A 289 -23.51 -19.96 -6.14
N ALA A 290 -24.28 -18.91 -6.38
CA ALA A 290 -25.38 -18.89 -7.35
C ALA A 290 -24.86 -18.71 -8.80
N GLY A 291 -25.73 -18.91 -9.79
CA GLY A 291 -25.42 -19.04 -11.23
C GLY A 291 -24.87 -17.81 -11.98
N VAL A 292 -24.18 -16.91 -11.29
CA VAL A 292 -23.36 -15.80 -11.81
C VAL A 292 -21.98 -15.70 -11.12
N GLY A 293 -21.54 -16.73 -10.40
CA GLY A 293 -20.24 -16.71 -9.69
C GLY A 293 -20.23 -15.73 -8.51
N VAL A 294 -21.40 -15.58 -7.86
CA VAL A 294 -21.61 -14.82 -6.62
C VAL A 294 -21.91 -15.79 -5.50
N CYS A 295 -21.11 -15.77 -4.45
CA CYS A 295 -21.30 -16.57 -3.24
C CYS A 295 -21.66 -15.66 -2.07
N LEU A 296 -22.64 -16.05 -1.25
CA LEU A 296 -23.05 -15.31 -0.05
C LEU A 296 -22.41 -15.89 1.22
N GLY A 297 -22.31 -15.09 2.28
CA GLY A 297 -21.68 -15.48 3.54
C GLY A 297 -22.41 -16.61 4.28
N GLU A 298 -23.74 -16.71 4.19
CA GLU A 298 -24.52 -17.74 4.90
C GLU A 298 -24.37 -19.14 4.29
N PRO A 299 -24.53 -19.36 2.97
CA PRO A 299 -24.21 -20.64 2.32
C PRO A 299 -22.79 -21.11 2.62
N ILE A 300 -21.80 -20.19 2.61
CA ILE A 300 -20.40 -20.51 2.94
C ILE A 300 -20.28 -20.98 4.39
N THR A 301 -20.85 -20.23 5.35
CA THR A 301 -20.76 -20.55 6.78
C THR A 301 -21.48 -21.87 7.10
N LEU A 302 -22.62 -22.14 6.46
CA LEU A 302 -23.35 -23.41 6.59
C LEU A 302 -22.58 -24.59 5.96
N ALA A 303 -21.92 -24.39 4.82
CA ALA A 303 -21.08 -25.41 4.21
C ALA A 303 -19.82 -25.72 5.05
N LEU A 304 -19.23 -24.71 5.70
CA LEU A 304 -18.15 -24.91 6.67
C LEU A 304 -18.62 -25.73 7.88
N GLU A 305 -19.81 -25.43 8.44
CA GLU A 305 -20.41 -26.21 9.53
C GLU A 305 -20.70 -27.66 9.13
N ASP A 306 -21.27 -27.90 7.95
CA ASP A 306 -21.54 -29.26 7.47
C ASP A 306 -20.25 -30.01 7.14
N ALA A 307 -19.28 -29.41 6.42
CA ALA A 307 -18.03 -30.07 6.01
C ALA A 307 -17.24 -30.71 7.16
N VAL A 308 -17.24 -30.08 8.35
CA VAL A 308 -16.57 -30.58 9.56
C VAL A 308 -17.45 -31.43 10.48
N SER A 309 -18.74 -31.58 10.16
CA SER A 309 -19.69 -32.37 10.95
C SER A 309 -19.60 -33.87 10.60
N PRO A 310 -19.64 -34.79 11.60
CA PRO A 310 -19.73 -36.24 11.37
C PRO A 310 -21.08 -36.69 10.82
N VAL A 311 -22.07 -35.80 10.84
CA VAL A 311 -23.44 -36.03 10.35
C VAL A 311 -23.90 -34.90 9.44
N THR A 312 -24.82 -35.19 8.53
CA THR A 312 -25.56 -34.18 7.75
C THR A 312 -26.46 -33.32 8.62
N LEU A 313 -27.02 -32.27 8.00
CA LEU A 313 -28.08 -31.42 8.56
C LEU A 313 -29.32 -32.19 9.06
N ASP A 314 -29.59 -33.39 8.53
CA ASP A 314 -30.67 -34.30 8.97
C ASP A 314 -30.18 -35.48 9.86
N LEU A 315 -28.98 -35.33 10.46
CA LEU A 315 -28.38 -36.21 11.45
C LEU A 315 -27.98 -37.62 10.95
N GLN A 316 -27.72 -37.78 9.65
CA GLN A 316 -27.24 -39.05 9.08
C GLN A 316 -25.71 -39.06 8.98
N PRO A 317 -25.01 -40.19 9.24
CA PRO A 317 -23.56 -40.25 9.17
C PRO A 317 -22.99 -39.86 7.80
N LYS A 318 -21.88 -39.12 7.78
CA LYS A 318 -21.15 -38.75 6.55
C LYS A 318 -19.64 -38.62 6.80
N PRO A 319 -18.80 -38.59 5.75
CA PRO A 319 -17.39 -38.23 5.89
C PRO A 319 -17.19 -36.82 6.45
N ILE A 320 -16.10 -36.63 7.18
CA ILE A 320 -15.56 -35.33 7.58
C ILE A 320 -14.48 -34.94 6.58
N ALA A 321 -14.48 -33.69 6.13
CA ALA A 321 -13.44 -33.19 5.25
C ALA A 321 -12.08 -33.13 5.98
N ASN A 322 -11.02 -33.68 5.37
CA ASN A 322 -9.64 -33.49 5.82
C ASN A 322 -9.10 -32.14 5.35
N VAL A 323 -9.59 -31.66 4.20
CA VAL A 323 -9.22 -30.38 3.58
C VAL A 323 -10.48 -29.67 3.10
N ILE A 324 -10.55 -28.35 3.26
CA ILE A 324 -11.59 -27.49 2.69
C ILE A 324 -10.91 -26.52 1.71
N ASN A 325 -11.34 -26.54 0.46
CA ASN A 325 -10.96 -25.60 -0.58
C ASN A 325 -12.04 -24.51 -0.72
N MET A 326 -11.63 -23.26 -0.51
CA MET A 326 -12.46 -22.06 -0.66
C MET A 326 -11.86 -21.19 -1.77
N SER A 327 -12.13 -21.53 -3.02
CA SER A 327 -11.70 -20.78 -4.20
C SER A 327 -12.51 -19.49 -4.43
N LEU A 328 -12.94 -18.87 -3.35
CA LEU A 328 -13.78 -17.70 -3.25
C LEU A 328 -13.20 -16.74 -2.21
N GLY A 329 -13.48 -15.45 -2.35
CA GLY A 329 -13.02 -14.42 -1.42
C GLY A 329 -13.41 -13.02 -1.87
N GLY A 330 -13.28 -12.07 -0.95
CA GLY A 330 -13.69 -10.68 -1.12
C GLY A 330 -13.33 -9.86 0.12
N ALA A 331 -13.61 -8.56 0.11
CA ALA A 331 -13.19 -7.66 1.18
C ALA A 331 -13.59 -8.18 2.58
N GLY A 332 -12.67 -8.13 3.54
CA GLY A 332 -12.91 -8.56 4.92
C GLY A 332 -11.63 -8.76 5.72
N THR A 333 -11.80 -9.13 6.98
CA THR A 333 -10.76 -9.22 8.02
C THR A 333 -10.75 -10.63 8.64
N PRO A 334 -9.80 -10.96 9.52
CA PRO A 334 -9.81 -12.24 10.25
C PRO A 334 -10.97 -12.38 11.24
N ASP A 335 -11.71 -11.31 11.51
CA ASP A 335 -12.84 -11.26 12.45
C ASP A 335 -14.22 -11.22 11.76
N ASP A 336 -14.25 -11.27 10.42
CA ASP A 336 -15.48 -11.47 9.64
C ASP A 336 -16.01 -12.90 9.79
N ALA A 337 -17.33 -13.08 9.69
CA ALA A 337 -18.00 -14.35 10.00
C ALA A 337 -17.46 -15.55 9.20
N THR A 338 -17.10 -15.36 7.93
CA THR A 338 -16.54 -16.42 7.07
C THR A 338 -15.08 -16.77 7.44
N SER A 339 -14.24 -15.79 7.80
CA SER A 339 -12.90 -16.05 8.38
C SER A 339 -12.98 -16.78 9.72
N VAL A 340 -13.86 -16.33 10.62
CA VAL A 340 -14.04 -16.95 11.96
C VAL A 340 -14.57 -18.38 11.86
N ALA A 341 -15.52 -18.62 10.95
CA ALA A 341 -16.03 -19.97 10.68
C ALA A 341 -14.95 -20.89 10.07
N ALA A 342 -14.10 -20.36 9.19
CA ALA A 342 -12.99 -21.09 8.60
C ALA A 342 -11.89 -21.41 9.63
N ASP A 343 -11.55 -20.46 10.50
CA ASP A 343 -10.63 -20.68 11.63
C ASP A 343 -11.17 -21.75 12.59
N ASN A 344 -12.46 -21.69 12.94
CA ASN A 344 -13.06 -22.69 13.83
C ASN A 344 -13.26 -24.07 13.17
N ALA A 345 -13.41 -24.12 11.84
CA ALA A 345 -13.31 -25.36 11.08
C ALA A 345 -11.89 -25.94 11.13
N ALA A 346 -10.85 -25.11 11.16
CA ALA A 346 -9.48 -25.60 11.33
C ALA A 346 -9.26 -26.25 12.72
N LEU A 347 -9.89 -25.74 13.77
CA LEU A 347 -9.86 -26.34 15.11
C LEU A 347 -10.50 -27.73 15.18
N THR A 348 -11.19 -28.22 14.14
CA THR A 348 -11.69 -29.60 14.10
C THR A 348 -10.69 -30.63 13.57
N GLY A 349 -9.51 -30.20 13.11
CA GLY A 349 -8.49 -31.04 12.48
C GLY A 349 -8.50 -31.01 10.94
N THR A 350 -9.42 -30.26 10.35
CA THR A 350 -9.55 -30.03 8.90
C THR A 350 -8.63 -28.90 8.47
N VAL A 351 -7.91 -28.99 7.36
CA VAL A 351 -7.10 -27.88 6.85
C VAL A 351 -7.94 -27.00 5.93
N VAL A 352 -8.03 -25.69 6.20
CA VAL A 352 -8.77 -24.77 5.33
C VAL A 352 -7.81 -23.96 4.46
N VAL A 353 -8.04 -23.99 3.15
CA VAL A 353 -7.28 -23.26 2.14
C VAL A 353 -8.23 -22.30 1.42
N ALA A 354 -7.82 -21.05 1.24
CA ALA A 354 -8.60 -20.02 0.57
C ALA A 354 -7.78 -19.22 -0.44
N ALA A 355 -8.45 -18.77 -1.51
CA ALA A 355 -7.88 -17.87 -2.51
C ALA A 355 -7.56 -16.50 -1.89
N ALA A 356 -6.34 -15.98 -2.09
CA ALA A 356 -5.95 -14.69 -1.51
C ALA A 356 -6.80 -13.50 -2.00
N GLY A 357 -7.38 -13.59 -3.21
CA GLY A 357 -8.16 -12.54 -3.87
C GLY A 357 -7.52 -12.09 -5.19
N ASN A 358 -8.28 -11.37 -6.03
CA ASN A 358 -7.83 -10.93 -7.35
C ASN A 358 -7.84 -9.39 -7.47
N SER A 359 -7.57 -8.69 -6.37
CA SER A 359 -7.77 -7.23 -6.23
C SER A 359 -6.50 -6.40 -6.08
N GLY A 360 -5.31 -7.00 -6.27
CA GLY A 360 -4.05 -6.24 -6.32
C GLY A 360 -3.82 -5.51 -7.66
N PRO A 361 -2.65 -4.86 -7.87
CA PRO A 361 -1.39 -5.04 -7.14
C PRO A 361 -1.19 -4.18 -5.88
N GLY A 362 -2.19 -3.40 -5.46
CA GLY A 362 -2.13 -2.66 -4.20
C GLY A 362 -1.97 -3.56 -2.97
N GLU A 363 -1.28 -3.04 -1.95
CA GLU A 363 -1.21 -3.58 -0.59
C GLU A 363 -2.61 -3.70 0.05
N SER A 364 -2.75 -4.48 1.12
CA SER A 364 -4.00 -4.58 1.91
C SER A 364 -5.24 -5.05 1.13
N THR A 365 -5.04 -5.83 0.06
CA THR A 365 -6.10 -6.33 -0.84
C THR A 365 -6.49 -7.79 -0.58
N VAL A 366 -5.85 -8.50 0.36
CA VAL A 366 -6.31 -9.83 0.84
C VAL A 366 -7.48 -9.66 1.81
N GLY A 367 -8.55 -10.44 1.59
CA GLY A 367 -9.79 -10.35 2.37
C GLY A 367 -10.29 -11.67 2.94
N SER A 368 -11.56 -11.70 3.38
CA SER A 368 -12.21 -12.89 3.97
C SER A 368 -12.63 -13.89 2.88
N PRO A 369 -12.49 -15.22 3.08
CA PRO A 369 -12.02 -15.92 4.30
C PRO A 369 -10.50 -16.09 4.40
N ALA A 370 -9.71 -15.72 3.38
CA ALA A 370 -8.25 -15.91 3.37
C ALA A 370 -7.49 -15.14 4.46
N ALA A 371 -8.09 -14.06 4.99
CA ALA A 371 -7.61 -13.33 6.14
C ALA A 371 -7.61 -14.14 7.45
N GLY A 372 -8.35 -15.27 7.54
CA GLY A 372 -8.38 -16.15 8.71
C GLY A 372 -7.00 -16.53 9.24
N ARG A 373 -6.89 -16.64 10.57
CA ARG A 373 -5.65 -16.84 11.32
C ARG A 373 -5.07 -18.25 11.14
N HIS A 374 -5.93 -19.25 11.03
CA HIS A 374 -5.61 -20.66 10.78
C HIS A 374 -5.79 -21.06 9.31
N VAL A 375 -6.51 -20.25 8.52
CA VAL A 375 -6.67 -20.45 7.06
C VAL A 375 -5.33 -20.27 6.33
N ILE A 376 -5.08 -21.12 5.32
CA ILE A 376 -3.95 -20.98 4.39
C ILE A 376 -4.41 -20.11 3.20
N ALA A 377 -3.86 -18.92 3.06
CA ALA A 377 -4.11 -18.03 1.92
C ALA A 377 -3.14 -18.31 0.76
N ALA A 378 -3.68 -18.59 -0.43
CA ALA A 378 -2.89 -18.92 -1.62
C ALA A 378 -2.85 -17.77 -2.65
N ALA A 379 -1.65 -17.27 -2.94
CA ALA A 379 -1.34 -16.30 -4.00
C ALA A 379 -1.18 -16.99 -5.37
N ALA A 380 -1.53 -16.32 -6.46
CA ALA A 380 -1.33 -16.82 -7.82
C ALA A 380 0.04 -16.43 -8.38
N SER A 381 0.86 -17.43 -8.72
CA SER A 381 2.02 -17.27 -9.61
C SER A 381 1.68 -17.70 -11.04
N ASN A 382 2.55 -17.34 -11.98
CA ASN A 382 2.60 -17.98 -13.29
C ASN A 382 3.36 -19.33 -13.25
N ASP A 383 3.37 -20.05 -14.39
CA ASP A 383 3.97 -21.38 -14.54
C ASP A 383 4.75 -21.50 -15.87
N PRO A 384 5.75 -22.41 -16.00
CA PRO A 384 6.52 -22.60 -17.23
C PRO A 384 5.70 -22.80 -18.52
N ALA A 385 4.46 -23.31 -18.41
CA ALA A 385 3.55 -23.48 -19.54
C ALA A 385 2.73 -22.21 -19.90
N THR A 386 2.96 -21.07 -19.24
CA THR A 386 2.27 -19.78 -19.48
C THR A 386 3.15 -18.71 -20.13
N GLY A 387 4.06 -19.08 -21.02
CA GLY A 387 4.89 -18.10 -21.74
C GLY A 387 4.05 -17.12 -22.55
N ASP A 388 3.77 -15.94 -22.00
CA ASP A 388 3.05 -14.87 -22.68
C ASP A 388 3.96 -14.15 -23.69
N ASN A 389 3.36 -13.69 -24.78
CA ASN A 389 3.99 -12.68 -25.62
C ASN A 389 4.18 -11.39 -24.80
N THR A 390 5.16 -10.57 -25.18
CA THR A 390 5.24 -9.19 -24.68
C THR A 390 5.11 -8.20 -25.82
N LEU A 391 4.83 -6.94 -25.51
CA LEU A 391 4.75 -5.85 -26.47
C LEU A 391 5.70 -4.74 -26.05
N ASP A 392 6.56 -4.33 -26.98
CA ASP A 392 7.46 -3.19 -26.82
C ASP A 392 7.04 -2.05 -27.75
N VAL A 393 7.09 -0.81 -27.28
CA VAL A 393 7.16 0.34 -28.18
C VAL A 393 8.60 0.46 -28.67
N THR A 394 8.80 0.49 -29.99
CA THR A 394 10.12 0.24 -30.61
C THR A 394 11.19 1.29 -30.33
N ASP A 395 10.83 2.43 -29.74
CA ASP A 395 11.76 3.49 -29.33
C ASP A 395 12.21 3.36 -27.86
N GLY A 396 11.77 2.31 -27.15
CA GLY A 396 12.10 2.06 -25.75
C GLY A 396 11.27 2.86 -24.75
N SER A 397 10.28 3.65 -25.18
CA SER A 397 9.46 4.47 -24.27
C SER A 397 8.56 3.66 -23.33
N ARG A 398 8.25 2.41 -23.69
CA ARG A 398 7.64 1.39 -22.81
C ARG A 398 7.98 0.01 -23.37
N THR A 399 8.48 -0.90 -22.54
CA THR A 399 8.91 -2.25 -22.92
C THR A 399 8.37 -3.29 -21.93
N GLY A 400 8.32 -4.56 -22.34
CA GLY A 400 7.88 -5.66 -21.49
C GLY A 400 6.39 -5.63 -21.13
N ILE A 401 5.54 -4.99 -21.94
CA ILE A 401 4.08 -5.00 -21.71
C ILE A 401 3.57 -6.43 -21.91
N THR A 402 2.92 -7.04 -20.93
CA THR A 402 2.30 -8.36 -21.08
C THR A 402 1.26 -8.34 -22.19
N ALA A 403 1.38 -9.24 -23.18
CA ALA A 403 0.50 -9.34 -24.34
C ALA A 403 -0.14 -10.74 -24.39
N ILE A 404 -1.17 -10.93 -23.57
CA ILE A 404 -1.80 -12.23 -23.30
C ILE A 404 -2.36 -12.82 -24.60
N VAL A 405 -1.96 -14.03 -24.99
CA VAL A 405 -2.50 -14.66 -26.21
C VAL A 405 -3.97 -15.03 -25.99
N MET A 406 -4.87 -14.54 -26.85
CA MET A 406 -6.31 -14.79 -26.71
C MET A 406 -6.67 -16.21 -27.21
N ASP A 407 -7.49 -16.96 -26.46
CA ASP A 407 -7.75 -18.37 -26.75
C ASP A 407 -8.43 -18.57 -28.13
N GLY A 408 -7.92 -19.51 -28.92
CA GLY A 408 -8.30 -19.71 -30.31
C GLY A 408 -7.71 -18.69 -31.30
N SER A 409 -6.64 -17.98 -30.91
CA SER A 409 -5.76 -17.23 -31.81
C SER A 409 -4.54 -18.07 -32.23
N PRO A 410 -4.01 -17.93 -33.46
CA PRO A 410 -2.77 -18.59 -33.86
C PRO A 410 -1.55 -18.05 -33.09
N SER A 411 -0.73 -18.97 -32.58
CA SER A 411 0.52 -18.67 -31.87
C SER A 411 1.49 -17.84 -32.70
N LEU A 412 2.13 -16.87 -32.05
CA LEU A 412 3.12 -16.01 -32.69
C LEU A 412 4.47 -16.74 -32.76
N THR A 413 4.91 -17.14 -33.96
CA THR A 413 6.13 -17.95 -34.14
C THR A 413 7.42 -17.14 -34.26
N ALA A 414 7.33 -15.81 -34.39
CA ALA A 414 8.44 -14.86 -34.43
C ALA A 414 7.92 -13.44 -34.15
N ASP A 415 8.78 -12.54 -33.66
CA ASP A 415 8.40 -11.16 -33.32
C ASP A 415 7.73 -10.41 -34.48
N LEU A 416 6.57 -9.81 -34.21
CA LEU A 416 5.81 -9.01 -35.16
C LEU A 416 5.96 -7.52 -34.86
N THR A 417 6.75 -6.81 -35.67
CA THR A 417 6.94 -5.35 -35.56
C THR A 417 6.14 -4.61 -36.62
N ASN A 418 5.26 -3.68 -36.22
CA ASN A 418 4.50 -2.85 -37.16
C ASN A 418 3.93 -1.57 -36.51
N ASN A 419 3.45 -0.64 -37.32
CA ASN A 419 2.56 0.43 -36.87
C ASN A 419 1.17 -0.14 -36.54
N TYR A 420 0.40 0.59 -35.75
CA TYR A 420 -0.96 0.21 -35.34
C TYR A 420 -1.96 1.34 -35.60
N VAL A 421 -3.24 1.00 -35.62
CA VAL A 421 -4.37 1.93 -35.86
C VAL A 421 -5.44 1.68 -34.80
N TYR A 422 -6.00 2.73 -34.21
CA TYR A 422 -7.14 2.58 -33.30
C TYR A 422 -8.43 2.34 -34.09
N CYS A 423 -9.07 1.20 -33.81
CA CYS A 423 -10.28 0.74 -34.50
C CYS A 423 -11.51 0.75 -33.58
N GLY A 424 -11.58 1.73 -32.66
CA GLY A 424 -12.71 1.91 -31.75
C GLY A 424 -13.04 0.64 -30.97
N LEU A 425 -14.31 0.24 -30.99
CA LEU A 425 -14.77 -1.03 -30.41
C LEU A 425 -14.65 -2.21 -31.37
N GLY A 426 -14.35 -2.01 -32.66
CA GLY A 426 -14.17 -3.08 -33.65
C GLY A 426 -15.37 -3.98 -33.90
N GLU A 427 -16.59 -3.55 -33.58
CA GLU A 427 -17.80 -4.40 -33.65
C GLU A 427 -18.32 -4.56 -35.08
N THR A 428 -18.14 -3.52 -35.87
CA THR A 428 -18.62 -3.43 -37.24
C THR A 428 -17.44 -3.20 -38.19
N PRO A 429 -17.56 -3.55 -39.48
CA PRO A 429 -16.55 -3.19 -40.48
C PRO A 429 -16.30 -1.68 -40.61
N ALA A 430 -17.23 -0.83 -40.14
CA ALA A 430 -17.06 0.63 -40.16
C ALA A 430 -16.09 1.15 -39.08
N ASP A 431 -15.85 0.36 -38.02
CA ASP A 431 -14.89 0.69 -36.96
C ASP A 431 -13.41 0.55 -37.40
N PHE A 432 -13.16 -0.01 -38.60
CA PHE A 432 -11.83 -0.27 -39.15
C PHE A 432 -11.51 0.68 -40.31
N PRO A 433 -10.73 1.75 -40.07
CA PRO A 433 -10.29 2.64 -41.15
C PRO A 433 -9.42 1.90 -42.18
N ALA A 434 -9.50 2.29 -43.45
CA ALA A 434 -8.69 1.67 -44.52
C ALA A 434 -7.16 1.70 -44.24
N SER A 435 -6.69 2.58 -43.36
CA SER A 435 -5.30 2.64 -42.92
C SER A 435 -4.84 1.45 -42.09
N VAL A 436 -5.74 0.63 -41.51
CA VAL A 436 -5.39 -0.58 -40.73
C VAL A 436 -4.84 -1.71 -41.59
N SER A 437 -5.08 -1.68 -42.91
CA SER A 437 -4.60 -2.73 -43.81
C SER A 437 -3.06 -2.81 -43.79
N GLY A 438 -2.54 -4.01 -43.60
CA GLY A 438 -1.12 -4.29 -43.43
C GLY A 438 -0.53 -3.85 -42.08
N LYS A 439 -1.35 -3.48 -41.08
CA LYS A 439 -0.95 -2.97 -39.75
C LYS A 439 -1.63 -3.73 -38.61
N ILE A 440 -1.30 -3.38 -37.39
CA ILE A 440 -1.90 -3.95 -36.18
C ILE A 440 -3.19 -3.15 -35.84
N ALA A 441 -4.29 -3.84 -35.57
CA ALA A 441 -5.54 -3.20 -35.12
C ALA A 441 -5.53 -3.08 -33.58
N LEU A 442 -5.55 -1.86 -33.04
CA LEU A 442 -5.75 -1.60 -31.60
C LEU A 442 -7.25 -1.39 -31.33
N ILE A 443 -7.85 -2.27 -30.53
CA ILE A 443 -9.31 -2.34 -30.34
C ILE A 443 -9.63 -2.24 -28.85
N GLN A 444 -10.59 -1.41 -28.48
CA GLN A 444 -11.09 -1.33 -27.10
C GLN A 444 -12.17 -2.40 -26.83
N ARG A 445 -12.14 -3.03 -25.65
CA ARG A 445 -13.23 -3.87 -25.15
C ARG A 445 -14.52 -3.04 -24.95
N GLY A 446 -15.67 -3.61 -25.27
CA GLY A 446 -16.98 -2.97 -25.07
C GLY A 446 -17.97 -3.28 -26.21
N SER A 447 -19.19 -2.75 -26.09
CA SER A 447 -20.25 -2.91 -27.10
C SER A 447 -21.22 -1.73 -27.16
N THR A 448 -21.76 -1.48 -28.35
CA THR A 448 -22.84 -0.53 -28.68
C THR A 448 -24.20 -1.21 -28.87
N ALA A 449 -24.25 -2.55 -28.92
CA ALA A 449 -25.47 -3.30 -29.21
C ALA A 449 -26.46 -3.25 -28.02
N THR A 450 -27.59 -2.56 -28.20
CA THR A 450 -28.70 -2.59 -27.24
C THR A 450 -29.51 -3.88 -27.40
N THR A 451 -29.48 -4.74 -26.38
CA THR A 451 -30.30 -5.96 -26.34
C THR A 451 -31.77 -5.62 -26.07
N PRO A 452 -32.73 -6.28 -26.75
CA PRO A 452 -34.15 -6.13 -26.44
C PRO A 452 -34.46 -6.87 -25.12
N THR A 453 -34.69 -6.10 -24.05
CA THR A 453 -35.29 -6.52 -22.77
C THR A 453 -34.77 -7.82 -22.14
N LEU A 454 -33.65 -7.71 -21.41
CA LEU A 454 -33.45 -8.45 -20.16
C LEU A 454 -32.95 -7.46 -19.07
N PRO A 455 -33.43 -7.56 -17.82
CA PRO A 455 -32.90 -6.77 -16.70
C PRO A 455 -31.73 -7.48 -15.98
N ALA A 456 -30.97 -6.70 -15.19
CA ALA A 456 -29.79 -7.08 -14.39
C ALA A 456 -28.47 -7.29 -15.18
N ALA A 457 -27.36 -6.99 -14.52
CA ALA A 457 -26.02 -6.91 -15.08
C ALA A 457 -25.39 -8.28 -15.38
N GLY A 458 -24.38 -8.30 -16.25
CA GLY A 458 -23.54 -9.49 -16.51
C GLY A 458 -23.53 -10.03 -17.95
N SER A 459 -24.08 -9.31 -18.94
CA SER A 459 -24.04 -9.77 -20.35
C SER A 459 -22.62 -9.72 -20.94
N LEU A 460 -21.83 -10.77 -20.70
CA LEU A 460 -20.44 -10.90 -21.16
C LEU A 460 -20.27 -11.95 -22.28
N GLY A 461 -20.60 -11.52 -23.50
CA GLY A 461 -19.52 -11.27 -24.47
C GLY A 461 -18.87 -12.42 -25.26
N THR A 462 -19.31 -13.68 -25.15
CA THR A 462 -18.69 -14.80 -25.90
C THR A 462 -18.78 -14.70 -27.43
N GLY A 463 -19.60 -13.80 -27.99
CA GLY A 463 -19.67 -13.50 -29.43
C GLY A 463 -18.90 -12.25 -29.90
N LEU A 464 -18.42 -11.39 -28.99
CA LEU A 464 -17.93 -10.05 -29.37
C LEU A 464 -16.46 -10.03 -29.76
N PHE A 465 -15.58 -10.74 -29.06
CA PHE A 465 -14.14 -10.73 -29.35
C PHE A 465 -13.78 -11.49 -30.62
N THR A 466 -14.46 -12.61 -30.88
CA THR A 466 -14.41 -13.32 -32.18
C THR A 466 -14.78 -12.37 -33.33
N THR A 467 -15.85 -11.58 -33.16
CA THR A 467 -16.29 -10.60 -34.16
C THR A 467 -15.24 -9.49 -34.37
N LYS A 468 -14.66 -8.95 -33.30
CA LYS A 468 -13.58 -7.94 -33.38
C LYS A 468 -12.35 -8.45 -34.13
N ALA A 469 -11.89 -9.67 -33.82
CA ALA A 469 -10.75 -10.29 -34.48
C ALA A 469 -11.05 -10.64 -35.96
N ALA A 470 -12.25 -11.15 -36.26
CA ALA A 470 -12.68 -11.44 -37.62
C ALA A 470 -12.81 -10.18 -38.48
N ASN A 471 -13.36 -9.09 -37.93
CA ASN A 471 -13.43 -7.80 -38.62
C ASN A 471 -12.04 -7.22 -38.88
N ALA A 472 -11.11 -7.31 -37.91
CA ALA A 472 -9.72 -6.88 -38.08
C ALA A 472 -9.02 -7.65 -39.22
N ALA A 473 -9.18 -8.98 -39.25
CA ALA A 473 -8.66 -9.83 -40.32
C ALA A 473 -9.30 -9.49 -41.68
N ALA A 474 -10.61 -9.24 -41.72
CA ALA A 474 -11.32 -8.84 -42.94
C ALA A 474 -10.90 -7.45 -43.47
N ALA A 475 -10.52 -6.53 -42.57
CA ALA A 475 -9.91 -5.24 -42.92
C ALA A 475 -8.42 -5.35 -43.35
N GLY A 476 -7.84 -6.56 -43.29
CA GLY A 476 -6.46 -6.83 -43.66
C GLY A 476 -5.43 -6.44 -42.61
N ALA A 477 -5.80 -6.36 -41.33
CA ALA A 477 -4.84 -6.23 -40.24
C ALA A 477 -3.94 -7.47 -40.17
N VAL A 478 -2.67 -7.30 -39.78
CA VAL A 478 -1.72 -8.42 -39.63
C VAL A 478 -1.75 -9.05 -38.23
N ALA A 479 -2.26 -8.33 -37.24
CA ALA A 479 -2.60 -8.81 -35.91
C ALA A 479 -3.63 -7.88 -35.26
N ALA A 480 -4.29 -8.35 -34.20
CA ALA A 480 -5.19 -7.54 -33.38
C ALA A 480 -4.67 -7.46 -31.94
N VAL A 481 -4.74 -6.27 -31.35
CA VAL A 481 -4.39 -5.97 -29.96
C VAL A 481 -5.68 -5.45 -29.32
N ILE A 482 -6.31 -6.26 -28.48
CA ILE A 482 -7.56 -5.89 -27.81
C ILE A 482 -7.23 -5.49 -26.37
N TYR A 483 -7.57 -4.27 -25.97
CA TYR A 483 -7.27 -3.79 -24.63
C TYR A 483 -8.53 -3.67 -23.76
N ASN A 484 -8.35 -3.89 -22.46
CA ASN A 484 -9.41 -3.91 -21.47
C ASN A 484 -10.08 -2.51 -21.32
N ASN A 485 -11.36 -2.49 -20.96
CA ASN A 485 -12.10 -1.25 -20.70
C ASN A 485 -12.42 -1.04 -19.20
N VAL A 486 -12.11 -2.03 -18.38
CA VAL A 486 -11.97 -1.91 -16.91
C VAL A 486 -10.50 -2.05 -16.55
N ASP A 487 -10.11 -1.60 -15.35
CA ASP A 487 -8.71 -1.71 -14.92
C ASP A 487 -8.29 -3.17 -14.68
N GLY A 488 -6.98 -3.42 -14.71
CA GLY A 488 -6.41 -4.78 -14.76
C GLY A 488 -6.31 -5.37 -16.18
N GLU A 489 -5.67 -6.53 -16.26
CA GLU A 489 -5.37 -7.24 -17.51
C GLU A 489 -6.61 -7.87 -18.18
N LEU A 490 -6.55 -8.02 -19.51
CA LEU A 490 -7.63 -8.66 -20.28
C LEU A 490 -7.51 -10.20 -20.22
N GLY A 491 -7.96 -10.79 -19.11
CA GLY A 491 -7.90 -12.23 -18.89
C GLY A 491 -8.89 -13.07 -19.72
N ALA A 492 -8.57 -14.36 -19.88
CA ALA A 492 -9.48 -15.46 -20.19
C ALA A 492 -10.47 -15.24 -21.37
N THR A 493 -10.04 -14.55 -22.43
CA THR A 493 -10.96 -14.14 -23.50
C THR A 493 -10.73 -14.92 -24.79
N THR A 494 -11.78 -15.61 -25.27
CA THR A 494 -11.73 -16.45 -26.48
C THR A 494 -12.08 -15.66 -27.75
N VAL A 495 -11.28 -15.83 -28.81
CA VAL A 495 -11.53 -15.27 -30.16
C VAL A 495 -11.99 -16.32 -31.19
N ARG A 496 -12.11 -17.60 -30.79
CA ARG A 496 -12.67 -18.75 -31.57
C ARG A 496 -12.34 -18.73 -33.07
N LYS A 497 -11.15 -19.22 -33.43
CA LYS A 497 -10.61 -19.28 -34.82
C LYS A 497 -10.35 -17.89 -35.41
N SER A 498 -9.55 -17.08 -34.72
CA SER A 498 -8.99 -15.88 -35.36
C SER A 498 -8.05 -16.30 -36.50
N ALA A 499 -8.08 -15.58 -37.62
CA ALA A 499 -7.17 -15.81 -38.75
C ALA A 499 -5.80 -15.12 -38.57
N ILE A 500 -5.67 -14.26 -37.55
CA ILE A 500 -4.48 -13.45 -37.27
C ILE A 500 -4.08 -13.54 -35.79
N PRO A 501 -2.79 -13.38 -35.44
CA PRO A 501 -2.36 -13.26 -34.05
C PRO A 501 -3.16 -12.18 -33.32
N THR A 502 -3.69 -12.51 -32.15
CA THR A 502 -4.63 -11.68 -31.41
C THR A 502 -4.29 -11.73 -29.93
N VAL A 503 -3.90 -10.60 -29.36
CA VAL A 503 -3.41 -10.48 -27.98
C VAL A 503 -4.23 -9.49 -27.15
N GLY A 504 -4.37 -9.78 -25.87
CA GLY A 504 -5.01 -8.95 -24.85
C GLY A 504 -4.02 -8.05 -24.12
N LEU A 505 -4.46 -6.84 -23.75
CA LEU A 505 -3.73 -5.89 -22.88
C LEU A 505 -4.65 -5.33 -21.78
N SER A 506 -4.08 -4.90 -20.65
CA SER A 506 -4.77 -4.05 -19.67
C SER A 506 -5.18 -2.70 -20.24
N LYS A 507 -6.18 -2.08 -19.57
CA LYS A 507 -6.67 -0.73 -19.88
C LYS A 507 -5.56 0.31 -19.87
N VAL A 508 -4.68 0.29 -18.86
CA VAL A 508 -3.55 1.24 -18.72
C VAL A 508 -2.59 1.14 -19.90
N ASN A 509 -2.23 -0.07 -20.33
CA ASN A 509 -1.33 -0.28 -21.46
C ASN A 509 -2.01 0.08 -22.80
N GLY A 510 -3.30 -0.24 -22.97
CA GLY A 510 -4.07 0.11 -24.17
C GLY A 510 -4.34 1.60 -24.35
N GLU A 511 -4.77 2.30 -23.30
CA GLU A 511 -4.95 3.76 -23.33
C GLU A 511 -3.60 4.49 -23.47
N TYR A 512 -2.50 3.94 -22.93
CA TYR A 512 -1.15 4.45 -23.22
C TYR A 512 -0.83 4.35 -24.72
N LEU A 513 -1.00 3.17 -25.34
CA LEU A 513 -0.78 3.01 -26.78
C LEU A 513 -1.67 3.95 -27.61
N LYS A 514 -2.93 4.12 -27.22
CA LYS A 514 -3.87 5.05 -27.85
C LYS A 514 -3.44 6.52 -27.72
N SER A 515 -2.92 6.92 -26.56
CA SER A 515 -2.44 8.30 -26.32
C SER A 515 -1.27 8.71 -27.22
N ILE A 516 -0.44 7.75 -27.65
CA ILE A 516 0.74 7.99 -28.50
C ILE A 516 0.50 7.72 -30.00
N ILE A 517 -0.75 7.49 -30.44
CA ILE A 517 -1.06 7.34 -31.88
C ILE A 517 -0.77 8.64 -32.64
N GLY A 518 -0.92 9.80 -32.00
CA GLY A 518 -0.70 11.11 -32.62
C GLY A 518 -1.92 11.62 -33.40
N SER A 519 -1.83 12.85 -33.89
CA SER A 519 -2.94 13.56 -34.53
C SER A 519 -2.97 13.42 -36.07
N ASP A 520 -2.47 12.32 -36.62
CA ASP A 520 -2.51 12.07 -38.07
C ASP A 520 -3.95 11.82 -38.53
N ALA A 521 -4.32 12.38 -39.68
CA ALA A 521 -5.64 12.23 -40.28
C ALA A 521 -5.96 10.76 -40.68
N ALA A 522 -4.95 9.90 -40.81
CA ALA A 522 -5.12 8.48 -41.06
C ALA A 522 -5.21 7.62 -39.79
N GLY A 523 -5.03 8.19 -38.58
CA GLY A 523 -5.10 7.47 -37.30
C GLY A 523 -4.03 6.39 -37.10
N VAL A 524 -2.91 6.47 -37.83
CA VAL A 524 -1.79 5.53 -37.76
C VAL A 524 -0.80 5.99 -36.70
N SER A 525 -0.33 5.04 -35.89
CA SER A 525 0.62 5.32 -34.82
C SER A 525 1.94 5.91 -35.33
N ALA A 526 2.40 7.00 -34.71
CA ALA A 526 3.71 7.59 -34.98
C ALA A 526 4.90 6.69 -34.59
N ARG A 527 4.67 5.71 -33.70
CA ARG A 527 5.65 4.73 -33.22
C ARG A 527 5.18 3.32 -33.57
N GLN A 528 6.12 2.42 -33.85
CA GLN A 528 5.80 1.00 -34.04
C GLN A 528 5.70 0.30 -32.68
N VAL A 529 4.96 -0.80 -32.67
CA VAL A 529 5.01 -1.80 -31.59
C VAL A 529 5.60 -3.09 -32.13
N ARG A 530 6.38 -3.77 -31.30
CA ARG A 530 6.85 -5.13 -31.52
C ARG A 530 6.12 -6.04 -30.56
N ILE A 531 5.26 -6.91 -31.07
CA ILE A 531 4.74 -8.05 -30.32
C ILE A 531 5.86 -9.11 -30.36
N ASN A 532 6.58 -9.27 -29.26
CA ASN A 532 7.59 -10.30 -29.09
C ASN A 532 6.90 -11.66 -29.03
N ALA A 533 7.39 -12.64 -29.79
CA ALA A 533 7.00 -14.02 -29.58
C ALA A 533 7.45 -14.45 -28.18
N ALA A 534 6.62 -15.26 -27.49
CA ALA A 534 6.73 -15.59 -26.08
C ALA A 534 8.17 -15.62 -25.55
N LEU A 535 8.47 -14.68 -24.66
CA LEU A 535 9.75 -14.69 -23.97
C LEU A 535 9.87 -16.00 -23.17
N ARG A 536 11.11 -16.45 -22.96
CA ARG A 536 11.39 -17.54 -22.02
C ARG A 536 10.68 -17.24 -20.71
N PHE A 537 9.99 -18.24 -20.17
CA PHE A 537 9.22 -18.16 -18.92
C PHE A 537 9.94 -17.32 -17.87
N ALA A 538 9.25 -16.28 -17.39
CA ALA A 538 9.74 -15.34 -16.38
C ALA A 538 8.87 -15.46 -15.12
N PRO A 539 9.34 -16.16 -14.07
CA PRO A 539 8.53 -16.42 -12.86
C PRO A 539 8.17 -15.15 -12.08
N SER A 540 6.87 -14.92 -11.90
CA SER A 540 6.30 -13.78 -11.13
C SER A 540 4.99 -14.13 -10.42
N ILE A 541 4.67 -13.38 -9.35
CA ILE A 541 3.31 -13.30 -8.81
C ILE A 541 2.44 -12.49 -9.78
N ALA A 542 1.23 -12.97 -10.05
CA ALA A 542 0.32 -12.34 -11.00
C ALA A 542 -0.16 -10.97 -10.54
N ASP A 543 -0.25 -9.98 -11.43
CA ASP A 543 -0.61 -8.59 -11.09
C ASP A 543 -1.98 -8.45 -10.42
N PHE A 544 -2.92 -9.38 -10.60
CA PHE A 544 -4.19 -9.39 -9.88
C PHE A 544 -4.11 -10.00 -8.46
N SER A 545 -3.17 -10.90 -8.17
CA SER A 545 -3.14 -11.72 -6.93
C SER A 545 -3.03 -10.89 -5.65
N SER A 546 -4.13 -10.69 -4.92
CA SER A 546 -4.23 -9.83 -3.74
C SER A 546 -3.04 -9.94 -2.76
N ARG A 547 -2.59 -8.79 -2.26
CA ARG A 547 -1.42 -8.63 -1.41
C ARG A 547 -1.81 -8.29 0.03
N GLY A 548 -0.98 -8.70 0.97
CA GLY A 548 -1.00 -8.20 2.33
C GLY A 548 -0.36 -6.80 2.44
N PRO A 549 0.05 -6.41 3.67
CA PRO A 549 -0.38 -7.05 4.91
C PRO A 549 -1.91 -6.98 5.06
N ILE A 550 -2.52 -7.74 5.98
CA ILE A 550 -3.96 -7.58 6.24
C ILE A 550 -4.24 -6.15 6.73
N ALA A 551 -5.20 -5.50 6.08
CA ALA A 551 -5.60 -4.11 6.33
C ALA A 551 -5.79 -3.84 7.84
N GLY A 552 -5.12 -2.81 8.35
CA GLY A 552 -5.20 -2.39 9.76
C GLY A 552 -4.60 -3.34 10.80
N LEU A 553 -4.12 -4.54 10.42
CA LEU A 553 -3.55 -5.54 11.34
C LEU A 553 -2.07 -5.82 11.09
N GLY A 554 -1.52 -5.46 9.93
CA GLY A 554 -0.10 -5.68 9.62
C GLY A 554 0.29 -7.15 9.43
N GLN A 555 -0.66 -8.10 9.51
CA GLN A 555 -0.41 -9.54 9.43
C GLN A 555 0.05 -9.95 8.03
N ILE A 556 1.09 -10.78 7.93
CA ILE A 556 1.56 -11.32 6.65
C ILE A 556 0.50 -12.27 6.09
N LYS A 557 -0.02 -11.90 4.92
CA LYS A 557 -0.77 -12.72 3.98
C LYS A 557 -0.34 -12.28 2.56
N PRO A 558 -0.49 -13.11 1.52
CA PRO A 558 -0.86 -14.52 1.55
C PRO A 558 0.18 -15.37 2.31
N ASP A 559 -0.16 -16.62 2.61
CA ASP A 559 0.73 -17.52 3.37
C ASP A 559 1.76 -18.20 2.47
N VAL A 560 1.32 -18.58 1.27
CA VAL A 560 2.13 -19.21 0.22
C VAL A 560 1.60 -18.76 -1.15
N SER A 561 2.40 -18.98 -2.18
CA SER A 561 1.96 -18.91 -3.57
C SER A 561 1.89 -20.30 -4.19
N ALA A 562 0.95 -20.45 -5.10
CA ALA A 562 0.86 -21.60 -5.97
C ALA A 562 0.40 -21.12 -7.35
N PRO A 563 0.54 -21.94 -8.39
CA PRO A 563 0.27 -21.46 -9.73
C PRO A 563 -1.22 -21.20 -9.95
N GLY A 564 -1.50 -20.04 -10.54
CA GLY A 564 -2.83 -19.46 -10.73
C GLY A 564 -2.94 -18.60 -11.98
N VAL A 565 -2.03 -18.79 -12.96
CA VAL A 565 -2.15 -18.33 -14.36
C VAL A 565 -2.10 -19.56 -15.31
N ASN A 566 -2.92 -19.59 -16.37
CA ASN A 566 -2.88 -20.46 -17.57
C ASN A 566 -3.54 -21.90 -17.62
N VAL A 567 -4.21 -22.54 -16.61
CA VAL A 567 -4.58 -24.02 -16.66
C VAL A 567 -5.66 -24.23 -17.67
N LEU A 568 -5.35 -25.19 -18.51
CA LEU A 568 -6.29 -26.17 -18.99
C LEU A 568 -6.69 -27.16 -17.88
N SER A 569 -7.89 -27.04 -17.31
CA SER A 569 -8.53 -28.08 -16.49
C SER A 569 -9.99 -28.26 -16.90
N ALA A 570 -10.71 -29.16 -16.22
CA ALA A 570 -12.11 -29.47 -16.52
C ALA A 570 -13.04 -28.25 -16.45
N THR A 571 -14.12 -28.27 -17.23
CA THR A 571 -15.30 -27.44 -17.05
C THR A 571 -16.53 -28.19 -17.59
N VAL A 572 -17.70 -27.56 -17.55
CA VAL A 572 -18.95 -28.19 -17.97
C VAL A 572 -19.23 -27.93 -19.45
N ALA A 573 -19.74 -28.95 -20.15
CA ALA A 573 -20.25 -28.79 -21.51
C ALA A 573 -21.57 -28.02 -21.45
N VAL A 574 -21.68 -26.96 -22.26
CA VAL A 574 -22.86 -26.11 -22.43
C VAL A 574 -24.17 -26.93 -22.40
N GLY A 575 -25.07 -26.67 -21.43
CA GLY A 575 -26.43 -27.25 -21.45
C GLY A 575 -27.06 -27.68 -20.12
N ALA A 576 -26.46 -27.39 -18.96
CA ALA A 576 -27.09 -27.67 -17.66
C ALA A 576 -28.19 -26.63 -17.34
N ALA A 577 -29.34 -26.77 -18.01
CA ALA A 577 -30.50 -25.87 -18.05
C ALA A 577 -30.26 -24.48 -18.71
N GLU A 578 -31.30 -23.98 -19.38
CA GLU A 578 -31.26 -22.68 -20.10
C GLU A 578 -31.37 -21.48 -19.13
N THR A 579 -30.25 -21.04 -18.59
CA THR A 579 -30.10 -19.68 -18.03
C THR A 579 -28.87 -18.99 -18.63
N ASN A 580 -29.07 -17.83 -19.25
CA ASN A 580 -28.11 -17.14 -20.13
C ASN A 580 -26.92 -16.46 -19.39
N THR A 581 -26.30 -17.08 -18.37
CA THR A 581 -25.48 -16.32 -17.37
C THR A 581 -24.12 -16.89 -16.94
N GLY A 582 -23.76 -18.15 -17.23
CA GLY A 582 -22.43 -18.69 -16.85
C GLY A 582 -21.31 -18.33 -17.84
N THR A 583 -20.08 -18.12 -17.36
CA THR A 583 -18.96 -17.58 -18.17
C THR A 583 -17.81 -18.55 -18.44
N MET A 584 -17.75 -19.74 -17.82
CA MET A 584 -16.58 -20.64 -17.92
C MET A 584 -16.81 -21.90 -18.75
N PHE A 585 -17.80 -21.89 -19.65
CA PHE A 585 -18.15 -23.05 -20.47
C PHE A 585 -17.23 -23.27 -21.67
N ASP A 586 -16.88 -24.54 -21.94
CA ASP A 586 -16.35 -24.92 -23.25
C ASP A 586 -16.97 -26.25 -23.76
N PRO A 587 -17.34 -26.36 -25.05
CA PRO A 587 -17.85 -27.62 -25.64
C PRO A 587 -16.91 -28.83 -25.51
N THR A 588 -15.59 -28.61 -25.39
CA THR A 588 -14.61 -29.67 -25.13
C THR A 588 -14.63 -30.20 -23.70
N ARG A 589 -15.27 -29.47 -22.77
CA ARG A 589 -15.20 -29.64 -21.31
C ARG A 589 -13.83 -29.31 -20.71
N TYR A 590 -12.96 -28.59 -21.41
CA TYR A 590 -11.70 -28.09 -20.88
C TYR A 590 -11.47 -26.61 -21.25
N ILE A 591 -10.89 -25.84 -20.33
CA ILE A 591 -10.78 -24.37 -20.49
C ILE A 591 -9.58 -23.81 -19.70
N ARG A 592 -9.11 -22.63 -20.11
CA ARG A 592 -8.10 -21.80 -19.42
C ARG A 592 -8.63 -20.42 -19.00
N ALA A 593 -8.21 -19.89 -17.83
CA ALA A 593 -8.48 -18.51 -17.38
C ALA A 593 -7.29 -17.89 -16.60
N SER A 594 -7.48 -17.15 -15.48
CA SER A 594 -6.44 -16.71 -14.48
C SER A 594 -7.01 -16.15 -13.16
N GLY A 595 -6.48 -16.59 -12.01
CA GLY A 595 -6.97 -16.22 -10.67
C GLY A 595 -6.30 -16.94 -9.47
N THR A 596 -6.38 -16.35 -8.27
CA THR A 596 -5.97 -17.00 -7.00
C THR A 596 -6.82 -18.20 -6.61
N SER A 597 -8.02 -18.29 -7.18
CA SER A 597 -8.95 -19.41 -7.06
C SER A 597 -8.40 -20.75 -7.59
N PHE A 598 -7.17 -20.82 -8.14
CA PHE A 598 -6.47 -22.05 -8.61
C PHE A 598 -5.17 -22.29 -7.88
N ALA A 599 -4.48 -21.22 -7.49
CA ALA A 599 -3.50 -21.35 -6.42
C ALA A 599 -4.10 -22.05 -5.18
N CYS A 600 -5.36 -21.75 -4.87
CA CYS A 600 -6.13 -22.39 -3.81
C CYS A 600 -6.23 -23.93 -3.98
N PRO A 601 -6.81 -24.52 -5.04
CA PRO A 601 -6.91 -25.97 -5.24
C PRO A 601 -5.57 -26.66 -5.44
N HIS A 602 -4.55 -26.00 -6.01
CA HIS A 602 -3.19 -26.55 -6.02
C HIS A 602 -2.62 -26.68 -4.61
N THR A 603 -2.87 -25.69 -3.76
CA THR A 603 -2.51 -25.73 -2.34
C THR A 603 -3.37 -26.75 -1.58
N ALA A 604 -4.67 -26.86 -1.84
CA ALA A 604 -5.56 -27.84 -1.20
C ALA A 604 -5.23 -29.28 -1.59
N GLY A 605 -4.86 -29.54 -2.85
CA GLY A 605 -4.36 -30.84 -3.30
C GLY A 605 -2.99 -31.17 -2.68
N ALA A 606 -2.07 -30.21 -2.59
CA ALA A 606 -0.80 -30.38 -1.87
C ALA A 606 -1.02 -30.73 -0.40
N VAL A 607 -1.94 -30.03 0.26
CA VAL A 607 -2.40 -30.32 1.63
C VAL A 607 -2.99 -31.72 1.74
N ALA A 608 -3.75 -32.19 0.74
CA ALA A 608 -4.30 -33.56 0.73
C ALA A 608 -3.18 -34.62 0.70
N LEU A 609 -2.14 -34.42 -0.11
CA LEU A 609 -0.95 -35.30 -0.12
C LEU A 609 -0.21 -35.28 1.23
N ILE A 610 -0.04 -34.10 1.85
CA ILE A 610 0.55 -33.98 3.19
C ILE A 610 -0.31 -34.69 4.24
N LYS A 611 -1.64 -34.56 4.18
CA LYS A 611 -2.57 -35.25 5.09
C LYS A 611 -2.64 -36.77 4.89
N GLN A 612 -2.34 -37.28 3.70
CA GLN A 612 -2.15 -38.71 3.48
C GLN A 612 -0.85 -39.21 4.12
N ALA A 613 0.27 -38.52 3.88
CA ALA A 613 1.57 -38.87 4.43
C ALA A 613 1.62 -38.73 5.97
N HIS A 614 0.91 -37.73 6.50
CA HIS A 614 0.86 -37.40 7.93
C HIS A 614 -0.59 -37.20 8.42
N PRO A 615 -1.35 -38.30 8.64
CA PRO A 615 -2.75 -38.24 9.06
C PRO A 615 -2.97 -37.58 10.43
N ASP A 616 -1.97 -37.59 11.30
CA ASP A 616 -1.96 -37.05 12.65
C ASP A 616 -1.56 -35.56 12.76
N TRP A 617 -0.91 -34.99 11.73
CA TRP A 617 -0.52 -33.57 11.75
C TRP A 617 -1.73 -32.64 11.84
N SER A 618 -1.67 -31.66 12.74
CA SER A 618 -2.70 -30.62 12.86
C SER A 618 -2.66 -29.63 11.68
N PRO A 619 -3.73 -28.86 11.43
CA PRO A 619 -3.73 -27.84 10.38
C PRO A 619 -2.62 -26.79 10.53
N ASP A 620 -2.31 -26.38 11.76
CA ASP A 620 -1.23 -25.42 12.04
C ASP A 620 0.17 -25.98 11.69
N ILE A 621 0.37 -27.29 11.90
CA ILE A 621 1.59 -28.01 11.49
C ILE A 621 1.67 -28.04 9.95
N VAL A 622 0.60 -28.41 9.27
CA VAL A 622 0.56 -28.47 7.78
C VAL A 622 0.78 -27.09 7.16
N ARG A 623 0.12 -26.05 7.69
CA ARG A 623 0.30 -24.64 7.27
C ARG A 623 1.76 -24.20 7.46
N THR A 624 2.36 -24.50 8.62
CA THR A 624 3.73 -24.09 8.92
C THR A 624 4.76 -24.88 8.10
N ALA A 625 4.53 -26.17 7.85
CA ALA A 625 5.36 -26.97 6.94
C ALA A 625 5.39 -26.35 5.53
N LEU A 626 4.22 -26.05 4.96
CA LEU A 626 4.11 -25.41 3.64
C LEU A 626 4.81 -24.05 3.58
N ILE A 627 4.63 -23.18 4.58
CA ILE A 627 5.33 -21.88 4.63
C ILE A 627 6.84 -22.08 4.75
N ASN A 628 7.30 -23.02 5.59
CA ASN A 628 8.71 -23.24 5.85
C ASN A 628 9.48 -23.88 4.70
N THR A 629 8.86 -24.75 3.91
CA THR A 629 9.53 -25.46 2.82
C THR A 629 9.30 -24.81 1.46
N ALA A 630 8.48 -23.76 1.39
CA ALA A 630 8.32 -22.95 0.19
C ALA A 630 9.64 -22.31 -0.25
N SER A 631 9.83 -22.21 -1.57
CA SER A 631 10.96 -21.51 -2.18
C SER A 631 10.51 -20.18 -2.77
N ASN A 632 11.41 -19.25 -3.10
CA ASN A 632 11.04 -18.24 -4.11
C ASN A 632 10.53 -18.95 -5.39
N LEU A 633 9.77 -18.23 -6.21
CA LEU A 633 9.35 -18.72 -7.53
C LEU A 633 10.55 -19.26 -8.33
N ARG A 634 10.33 -20.29 -9.14
CA ARG A 634 11.41 -21.06 -9.78
C ARG A 634 11.54 -20.70 -11.25
N GLU A 635 12.77 -20.72 -11.75
CA GLU A 635 13.07 -20.56 -13.17
C GLU A 635 12.65 -21.81 -13.98
N ILE A 636 12.79 -21.74 -15.31
CA ILE A 636 12.43 -22.86 -16.22
C ILE A 636 13.21 -24.16 -15.96
N ASP A 637 14.41 -24.06 -15.37
CA ASP A 637 15.23 -25.20 -14.94
C ASP A 637 14.87 -25.75 -13.55
N ARG A 638 13.77 -25.23 -12.96
CA ARG A 638 13.26 -25.48 -11.60
C ARG A 638 14.15 -24.96 -10.47
N SER A 639 15.23 -24.20 -10.74
CA SER A 639 15.99 -23.53 -9.68
C SER A 639 15.20 -22.35 -9.09
N PRO A 640 15.17 -22.15 -7.76
CA PRO A 640 14.47 -21.01 -7.17
C PRO A 640 15.22 -19.69 -7.43
N LYS A 641 14.48 -18.61 -7.67
CA LYS A 641 15.02 -17.23 -7.72
C LYS A 641 15.84 -16.93 -6.46
N ALA A 642 16.95 -16.22 -6.64
CA ALA A 642 17.75 -15.73 -5.52
C ALA A 642 16.96 -14.73 -4.65
N ASP A 643 17.33 -14.67 -3.37
CA ASP A 643 16.79 -13.68 -2.42
C ASP A 643 17.24 -12.24 -2.76
N GLY A 644 16.53 -11.25 -2.20
CA GLY A 644 16.74 -9.82 -2.44
C GLY A 644 15.72 -9.20 -3.40
N LEU A 645 16.00 -7.99 -3.87
CA LEU A 645 15.03 -7.12 -4.58
C LEU A 645 14.44 -7.70 -5.88
N ALA A 646 15.10 -8.68 -6.50
CA ALA A 646 14.62 -9.37 -7.71
C ALA A 646 13.61 -10.50 -7.39
N SER A 647 13.47 -10.89 -6.12
CA SER A 647 12.42 -11.79 -5.66
C SER A 647 11.12 -11.05 -5.40
N ASP A 648 10.01 -11.74 -5.56
CA ASP A 648 8.67 -11.21 -5.28
C ASP A 648 8.53 -10.85 -3.78
N SER A 649 7.73 -9.83 -3.48
CA SER A 649 7.57 -9.34 -2.10
C SER A 649 6.93 -10.39 -1.17
N ILE A 650 7.35 -10.45 0.09
CA ILE A 650 6.73 -11.33 1.12
C ILE A 650 5.22 -11.13 1.21
N ILE A 651 4.73 -9.90 1.14
CA ILE A 651 3.28 -9.62 1.16
C ILE A 651 2.56 -9.96 -0.16
N ALA A 652 3.30 -10.45 -1.17
CA ALA A 652 2.74 -10.96 -2.43
C ALA A 652 2.89 -12.49 -2.59
N GLN A 653 3.96 -13.10 -2.06
CA GLN A 653 4.22 -14.56 -2.19
C GLN A 653 4.15 -15.35 -0.87
N GLY A 654 4.09 -14.70 0.29
CA GLY A 654 4.13 -15.35 1.61
C GLY A 654 5.48 -16.02 1.88
N GLY A 655 5.48 -17.32 2.18
CA GLY A 655 6.68 -18.18 2.20
C GLY A 655 7.32 -18.37 0.82
N GLY A 656 6.55 -18.17 -0.25
CA GLY A 656 6.93 -18.39 -1.63
C GLY A 656 6.12 -19.51 -2.30
N LEU A 657 6.62 -20.05 -3.41
CA LEU A 657 6.02 -21.18 -4.14
C LEU A 657 6.04 -22.44 -3.27
N ILE A 658 4.89 -23.10 -3.13
CA ILE A 658 4.78 -24.38 -2.42
C ILE A 658 5.70 -25.46 -3.03
N ASP A 659 6.42 -26.18 -2.17
CA ASP A 659 7.18 -27.38 -2.51
C ASP A 659 6.58 -28.55 -1.75
N VAL A 660 5.76 -29.35 -2.44
CA VAL A 660 5.01 -30.43 -1.79
C VAL A 660 5.93 -31.56 -1.32
N TYR A 661 6.98 -31.86 -2.08
CA TYR A 661 7.93 -32.91 -1.71
C TYR A 661 8.66 -32.56 -0.40
N ASN A 662 9.19 -31.34 -0.29
CA ASN A 662 9.89 -30.91 0.92
C ASN A 662 8.92 -30.71 2.09
N ALA A 663 7.68 -30.26 1.87
CA ALA A 663 6.66 -30.16 2.92
C ALA A 663 6.33 -31.52 3.54
N VAL A 664 6.21 -32.58 2.72
CA VAL A 664 6.00 -33.96 3.20
C VAL A 664 7.21 -34.52 3.94
N HIS A 665 8.43 -34.17 3.53
CA HIS A 665 9.66 -34.73 4.11
C HIS A 665 10.33 -33.86 5.18
N THR A 666 9.71 -32.73 5.58
CA THR A 666 10.31 -31.83 6.56
C THR A 666 10.46 -32.49 7.93
N LYS A 667 11.60 -32.24 8.57
CA LYS A 667 11.95 -32.83 9.87
C LYS A 667 11.69 -31.91 11.05
N GLY A 668 11.43 -30.64 10.79
CA GLY A 668 11.12 -29.68 11.82
C GLY A 668 10.32 -28.49 11.29
N LEU A 669 9.77 -27.73 12.23
CA LEU A 669 8.99 -26.51 11.97
C LEU A 669 9.68 -25.33 12.64
N MET A 670 9.77 -24.21 11.93
CA MET A 670 10.32 -22.96 12.42
C MET A 670 9.22 -21.90 12.48
N GLY A 671 8.95 -21.39 13.67
CA GLY A 671 7.89 -20.42 13.90
C GLY A 671 7.83 -19.91 15.34
N ILE A 672 6.79 -19.13 15.64
CA ILE A 672 6.53 -18.61 16.98
C ILE A 672 5.40 -19.40 17.62
N PRO A 673 5.54 -19.93 18.85
CA PRO A 673 4.45 -20.61 19.54
C PRO A 673 3.24 -19.69 19.74
N GLY A 674 2.06 -20.16 19.33
CA GLY A 674 0.77 -19.54 19.61
C GLY A 674 -0.07 -20.35 20.60
N ASP A 675 -1.34 -20.00 20.75
CA ASP A 675 -2.22 -20.65 21.73
C ASP A 675 -2.98 -21.88 21.18
N GLY A 676 -2.97 -22.09 19.85
CA GLY A 676 -3.66 -23.19 19.17
C GLY A 676 -5.19 -23.09 19.19
N ILE A 677 -5.75 -21.90 19.46
CA ILE A 677 -7.21 -21.68 19.54
C ILE A 677 -7.61 -20.35 18.87
N VAL A 678 -6.90 -19.26 19.18
CA VAL A 678 -7.11 -17.93 18.56
C VAL A 678 -6.00 -17.64 17.56
N GLN A 679 -4.80 -18.18 17.81
CA GLN A 679 -3.66 -18.13 16.93
C GLN A 679 -3.17 -19.56 16.66
N PRO A 680 -2.60 -19.84 15.46
CA PRO A 680 -1.96 -21.12 15.17
C PRO A 680 -1.01 -21.58 16.28
N SER A 681 -1.01 -22.86 16.62
CA SER A 681 -0.13 -23.42 17.67
C SER A 681 1.35 -23.12 17.41
N ILE A 682 1.72 -22.97 16.14
CA ILE A 682 2.98 -22.39 15.67
C ILE A 682 2.69 -21.48 14.47
N LEU A 683 3.21 -20.25 14.52
CA LEU A 683 3.08 -19.26 13.44
C LEU A 683 4.32 -19.32 12.56
N GLY A 684 4.17 -19.83 11.32
CA GLY A 684 5.24 -19.91 10.32
C GLY A 684 5.66 -18.58 9.67
N SER A 685 5.05 -17.46 10.05
CA SER A 685 5.41 -16.09 9.60
C SER A 685 5.17 -15.09 10.74
N TYR A 686 5.83 -13.92 10.70
CA TYR A 686 5.68 -12.91 11.76
C TYR A 686 5.73 -11.47 11.26
N SER A 687 4.84 -10.64 11.81
CA SER A 687 4.87 -9.20 11.62
C SER A 687 5.19 -8.48 12.93
N PHE A 688 6.08 -7.49 12.85
CA PHE A 688 6.29 -6.52 13.92
C PHE A 688 5.26 -5.37 13.90
N GLY A 689 4.39 -5.33 12.87
CA GLY A 689 3.42 -4.26 12.68
C GLY A 689 4.06 -2.94 12.23
N ALA A 690 3.38 -1.83 12.51
CA ALA A 690 3.86 -0.49 12.24
C ALA A 690 4.74 0.03 13.38
N VAL A 691 5.96 0.49 13.05
CA VAL A 691 6.99 0.94 13.99
C VAL A 691 7.39 2.38 13.67
N PRO A 692 7.03 3.36 14.52
CA PRO A 692 7.26 4.79 14.27
C PRO A 692 8.72 5.20 14.56
N VAL A 693 9.66 4.70 13.75
CA VAL A 693 11.12 4.90 13.90
C VAL A 693 11.73 5.82 12.84
N ILE A 694 11.06 6.06 11.71
CA ILE A 694 11.53 7.05 10.73
C ILE A 694 11.54 8.43 11.42
N ASN A 695 12.61 9.19 11.21
CA ASN A 695 12.83 10.51 11.85
C ASN A 695 12.89 10.48 13.40
N SER A 696 13.26 9.35 14.02
CA SER A 696 13.27 9.17 15.50
C SER A 696 14.60 9.46 16.21
N ARG A 697 15.70 9.64 15.46
CA ARG A 697 17.06 9.90 15.99
C ARG A 697 17.60 8.88 17.00
N VAL A 698 17.00 7.70 17.08
CA VAL A 698 17.46 6.60 17.94
C VAL A 698 17.58 5.33 17.13
N THR A 699 18.52 4.47 17.50
CA THR A 699 18.53 3.08 17.05
C THR A 699 17.47 2.33 17.84
N HIS A 700 16.38 1.95 17.16
CA HIS A 700 15.33 1.09 17.73
C HIS A 700 15.62 -0.37 17.36
N THR A 701 15.19 -1.32 18.20
CA THR A 701 15.31 -2.75 17.90
C THR A 701 14.09 -3.49 18.43
N GLU A 702 13.35 -4.09 17.50
CA GLU A 702 12.32 -5.08 17.84
C GLU A 702 12.94 -6.47 17.88
N THR A 703 12.46 -7.31 18.80
CA THR A 703 12.98 -8.68 18.96
C THR A 703 11.85 -9.69 19.09
N LYS A 704 12.06 -10.90 18.56
CA LYS A 704 11.12 -12.01 18.71
C LYS A 704 11.84 -13.33 18.89
N THR A 705 11.40 -14.12 19.88
CA THR A 705 11.88 -15.48 20.07
C THR A 705 11.18 -16.43 19.09
N VAL A 706 11.98 -17.09 18.26
CA VAL A 706 11.56 -18.11 17.30
C VAL A 706 11.95 -19.48 17.86
N THR A 707 11.11 -20.47 17.59
CA THR A 707 11.29 -21.87 17.99
C THR A 707 11.50 -22.73 16.74
N ILE A 708 12.47 -23.65 16.79
CA ILE A 708 12.51 -24.81 15.89
C ILE A 708 12.07 -26.03 16.69
N GLN A 709 11.03 -26.72 16.23
CA GLN A 709 10.50 -27.95 16.80
C GLN A 709 10.87 -29.13 15.90
N ASP A 710 11.39 -30.22 16.46
CA ASP A 710 11.56 -31.49 15.75
C ASP A 710 10.20 -32.22 15.67
N ILE A 711 9.84 -32.63 14.45
CA ILE A 711 8.64 -33.44 14.17
C ILE A 711 9.01 -34.82 13.58
N SER A 712 10.30 -35.10 13.38
CA SER A 712 10.83 -36.38 12.87
C SER A 712 11.22 -37.37 13.98
N GLY A 713 11.34 -36.89 15.21
CA GLY A 713 11.84 -37.66 16.35
C GLY A 713 13.35 -37.95 16.30
N GLN A 714 14.10 -37.30 15.40
CA GLN A 714 15.55 -37.46 15.24
C GLN A 714 16.37 -36.28 15.76
N GLY A 715 15.74 -35.10 15.90
CA GLY A 715 16.42 -33.83 16.18
C GLY A 715 17.38 -33.42 15.06
N GLY A 716 18.23 -32.45 15.35
CA GLY A 716 19.28 -32.01 14.42
C GLY A 716 19.87 -30.65 14.74
N THR A 717 21.00 -30.34 14.12
CA THR A 717 21.59 -28.99 14.14
C THR A 717 21.18 -28.24 12.88
N TYR A 718 20.75 -26.98 13.06
CA TYR A 718 20.32 -26.07 12.02
C TYR A 718 21.25 -24.85 12.00
N SER A 719 21.83 -24.55 10.84
CA SER A 719 22.56 -23.31 10.59
C SER A 719 21.58 -22.19 10.26
N LEU A 720 21.69 -21.06 10.95
CA LEU A 720 20.77 -19.92 10.85
C LEU A 720 21.38 -18.78 10.06
N ALA A 721 20.59 -18.16 9.19
CA ALA A 721 20.95 -16.91 8.53
C ALA A 721 19.71 -16.03 8.26
N VAL A 722 19.95 -14.79 7.84
CA VAL A 722 18.92 -13.85 7.37
C VAL A 722 19.09 -13.66 5.87
N ALA A 723 17.99 -13.73 5.12
CA ALA A 723 17.92 -13.49 3.70
C ALA A 723 17.07 -12.25 3.40
N ASN A 724 17.59 -11.34 2.57
CA ASN A 724 16.91 -10.09 2.23
C ASN A 724 15.69 -10.35 1.32
N ASN A 725 14.67 -9.49 1.40
CA ASN A 725 13.62 -9.38 0.40
C ASN A 725 13.38 -7.90 0.01
N ARG A 726 13.17 -7.00 0.99
CA ARG A 726 13.07 -5.54 0.79
C ARG A 726 13.70 -4.73 1.93
N TYR A 727 14.43 -3.68 1.57
CA TYR A 727 14.97 -2.63 2.43
C TYR A 727 16.04 -3.04 3.47
N LEU A 728 16.49 -4.30 3.56
CA LEU A 728 17.70 -4.61 4.35
C LEU A 728 18.99 -4.09 3.71
N GLU A 729 18.95 -3.71 2.43
CA GLU A 729 20.05 -3.04 1.74
C GLU A 729 20.17 -1.54 2.06
N MET A 730 19.17 -0.95 2.75
CA MET A 730 19.20 0.46 3.13
C MET A 730 20.10 0.68 4.35
N ASN A 731 20.92 1.73 4.29
CA ASN A 731 21.81 2.08 5.40
C ASN A 731 21.03 2.31 6.71
N GLY A 732 21.49 1.69 7.79
CA GLY A 732 20.85 1.75 9.11
C GLY A 732 19.71 0.75 9.34
N ILE A 733 19.26 -0.01 8.33
CA ILE A 733 18.30 -1.11 8.51
C ILE A 733 19.06 -2.44 8.55
N THR A 734 18.84 -3.26 9.58
CA THR A 734 19.47 -4.58 9.71
C THR A 734 18.53 -5.60 10.36
N ALA A 735 18.74 -6.88 10.06
CA ALA A 735 18.10 -7.98 10.76
C ALA A 735 19.14 -9.07 11.10
N THR A 736 19.05 -9.66 12.30
CA THR A 736 20.05 -10.61 12.83
C THR A 736 19.40 -11.74 13.63
N THR A 737 20.13 -12.84 13.80
CA THR A 737 19.79 -13.93 14.74
C THR A 737 20.76 -13.92 15.93
N SER A 738 20.28 -14.30 17.11
CA SER A 738 21.10 -14.34 18.34
C SER A 738 22.20 -15.40 18.34
N THR A 739 22.20 -16.30 17.35
CA THR A 739 23.19 -17.34 17.10
C THR A 739 23.20 -17.68 15.60
N SER A 740 24.33 -18.16 15.09
CA SER A 740 24.47 -18.68 13.72
C SER A 740 24.08 -20.16 13.60
N SER A 741 23.81 -20.86 14.70
CA SER A 741 23.25 -22.22 14.68
C SER A 741 22.51 -22.56 15.96
N VAL A 742 21.58 -23.51 15.86
CA VAL A 742 20.82 -24.06 17.00
C VAL A 742 20.73 -25.59 16.87
N THR A 743 20.82 -26.30 18.00
CA THR A 743 20.66 -27.76 18.04
C THR A 743 19.35 -28.12 18.72
N VAL A 744 18.49 -28.83 18.01
CA VAL A 744 17.17 -29.29 18.45
C VAL A 744 17.31 -30.75 18.90
N PRO A 745 16.94 -31.10 20.15
CA PRO A 745 16.94 -32.49 20.61
C PRO A 745 15.80 -33.28 19.96
N ALA A 746 15.99 -34.60 19.83
CA ALA A 746 14.97 -35.51 19.31
C ALA A 746 13.65 -35.42 20.09
N ASN A 747 12.53 -35.27 19.38
CA ASN A 747 11.17 -35.04 19.92
C ASN A 747 11.04 -33.79 20.80
N GLY A 748 11.95 -32.80 20.63
CA GLY A 748 11.94 -31.56 21.40
C GLY A 748 12.02 -30.32 20.53
N SER A 749 12.33 -29.20 21.16
CA SER A 749 12.42 -27.89 20.52
C SER A 749 13.61 -27.09 21.05
N ALA A 750 14.11 -26.16 20.25
CA ALA A 750 15.09 -25.18 20.66
C ALA A 750 14.73 -23.78 20.15
N THR A 751 15.18 -22.74 20.85
CA THR A 751 14.80 -21.35 20.58
C THR A 751 15.99 -20.47 20.27
N PHE A 752 15.77 -19.45 19.45
CA PHE A 752 16.70 -18.34 19.21
C PHE A 752 15.92 -17.03 19.07
N THR A 753 16.61 -15.89 19.15
CA THR A 753 15.97 -14.58 18.96
C THR A 753 16.30 -14.02 17.58
N VAL A 754 15.29 -13.48 16.91
CA VAL A 754 15.42 -12.65 15.70
C VAL A 754 15.26 -11.19 16.12
N SER A 755 16.19 -10.34 15.69
CA SER A 755 16.20 -8.92 15.99
C SER A 755 16.16 -8.11 14.70
N ALA A 756 15.23 -7.17 14.60
CA ALA A 756 15.13 -6.19 13.51
C ALA A 756 15.48 -4.81 14.07
N THR A 757 16.56 -4.23 13.58
CA THR A 757 17.19 -3.01 14.11
C THR A 757 17.18 -1.92 13.05
N VAL A 758 16.70 -0.73 13.43
CA VAL A 758 16.62 0.44 12.55
C VAL A 758 17.26 1.64 13.25
N ASP A 759 18.28 2.21 12.63
CA ASP A 759 18.82 3.52 13.00
C ASP A 759 17.93 4.64 12.45
N GLY A 760 17.06 5.18 13.31
CA GLY A 760 16.18 6.30 13.00
C GLY A 760 16.89 7.62 12.70
N ASN A 761 18.22 7.72 12.86
CA ASN A 761 19.02 8.80 12.29
C ASN A 761 19.43 8.51 10.84
N ALA A 762 19.80 7.28 10.49
CA ALA A 762 20.15 6.90 9.13
C ALA A 762 18.95 6.98 8.16
N VAL A 763 17.74 6.65 8.63
CA VAL A 763 16.49 6.75 7.86
C VAL A 763 15.69 8.03 8.15
N ARG A 764 16.30 9.07 8.72
CA ARG A 764 15.59 10.28 9.18
C ARG A 764 14.95 11.11 8.07
N ASP A 765 15.58 11.13 6.90
CA ASP A 765 15.17 11.93 5.75
C ASP A 765 14.22 11.16 4.80
N VAL A 766 13.79 9.96 5.19
CA VAL A 766 12.73 9.20 4.50
C VAL A 766 11.37 9.83 4.82
N THR A 767 10.59 10.14 3.79
CA THR A 767 9.31 10.87 3.92
C THR A 767 8.07 9.99 3.84
N SER A 768 8.18 8.75 3.35
CA SER A 768 7.11 7.76 3.27
C SER A 768 7.31 6.62 4.27
N ALA A 769 6.29 5.79 4.46
CA ALA A 769 6.51 4.49 5.12
C ALA A 769 7.44 3.60 4.27
N LEU A 770 8.10 2.63 4.92
CA LEU A 770 8.91 1.59 4.28
C LEU A 770 8.47 0.21 4.77
N GLU A 771 8.36 -0.76 3.86
CA GLU A 771 7.97 -2.13 4.18
C GLU A 771 9.17 -3.07 4.30
N MET A 772 9.89 -3.02 5.42
CA MET A 772 11.04 -3.89 5.68
C MET A 772 10.60 -5.37 5.66
N GLN A 773 11.18 -6.15 4.75
CA GLN A 773 10.80 -7.55 4.49
C GLN A 773 12.05 -8.42 4.40
N PHE A 774 12.06 -9.53 5.13
CA PHE A 774 13.17 -10.48 5.13
C PHE A 774 12.73 -11.88 5.54
N TYR A 775 13.54 -12.87 5.24
CA TYR A 775 13.34 -14.24 5.71
C TYR A 775 14.43 -14.61 6.71
N VAL A 776 14.06 -15.41 7.71
CA VAL A 776 15.03 -16.19 8.50
C VAL A 776 15.08 -17.58 7.91
N VAL A 777 16.28 -18.08 7.66
CA VAL A 777 16.52 -19.41 7.09
C VAL A 777 17.25 -20.30 8.08
N ALA A 778 16.83 -21.55 8.16
CA ALA A 778 17.41 -22.59 9.00
C ALA A 778 17.73 -23.83 8.16
N GLN A 779 18.99 -24.01 7.80
CA GLN A 779 19.46 -25.11 6.95
C GLN A 779 19.96 -26.27 7.79
N THR A 780 19.56 -27.48 7.46
CA THR A 780 20.12 -28.73 7.98
C THR A 780 20.33 -29.76 6.86
N ALA A 781 20.95 -30.90 7.16
CA ALA A 781 21.15 -31.98 6.17
C ALA A 781 19.82 -32.61 5.69
N GLY A 782 18.74 -32.43 6.47
CA GLY A 782 17.38 -32.87 6.13
C GLY A 782 16.53 -31.85 5.36
N GLY A 783 17.04 -30.66 5.04
CA GLY A 783 16.26 -29.64 4.30
C GLY A 783 16.50 -28.20 4.80
N LEU A 784 15.80 -27.27 4.17
CA LEU A 784 15.76 -25.84 4.49
C LEU A 784 14.40 -25.48 5.09
N LEU A 785 14.40 -24.71 6.18
CA LEU A 785 13.21 -24.03 6.70
C LEU A 785 13.36 -22.53 6.48
N ARG A 786 12.29 -21.85 6.07
CA ARG A 786 12.26 -20.42 5.74
C ARG A 786 11.05 -19.75 6.40
N MET A 787 11.29 -18.70 7.19
CA MET A 787 10.24 -18.00 7.95
C MET A 787 10.17 -16.53 7.48
N PRO A 788 9.04 -16.05 6.93
CA PRO A 788 8.89 -14.66 6.52
C PRO A 788 8.71 -13.70 7.70
N PHE A 789 9.35 -12.54 7.62
CA PHE A 789 9.25 -11.42 8.55
C PHE A 789 8.89 -10.12 7.82
N TYR A 790 8.05 -9.30 8.47
CA TYR A 790 7.58 -8.00 7.98
C TYR A 790 7.63 -6.96 9.10
N MET A 791 7.99 -5.72 8.76
CA MET A 791 7.86 -4.54 9.61
C MET A 791 7.57 -3.31 8.75
N GLN A 792 6.53 -2.55 9.08
CA GLN A 792 6.23 -1.28 8.43
C GLN A 792 6.87 -0.15 9.21
N LEU A 793 7.94 0.44 8.68
CA LEU A 793 8.59 1.61 9.28
C LEU A 793 7.76 2.84 8.95
N THR A 794 7.32 3.58 9.96
CA THR A 794 6.51 4.80 9.78
C THR A 794 7.22 6.02 10.36
N PRO A 795 6.93 7.24 9.86
CA PRO A 795 7.39 8.48 10.50
C PRO A 795 6.91 8.58 11.94
N THR A 796 7.83 8.87 12.86
CA THR A 796 7.48 9.18 14.26
C THR A 796 6.71 10.49 14.35
N VAL A 797 5.84 10.62 15.37
CA VAL A 797 5.14 11.86 15.71
C VAL A 797 5.46 12.29 17.15
N PRO A 798 5.24 13.57 17.53
CA PRO A 798 5.54 14.06 18.88
C PRO A 798 4.79 13.29 20.00
N GLN A 799 5.49 12.99 21.08
CA GLN A 799 4.95 12.33 22.27
C GLN A 799 3.93 13.22 22.98
N GLY A 800 2.87 12.61 23.50
CA GLY A 800 1.84 13.31 24.29
C GLY A 800 0.75 14.01 23.47
N GLY A 801 0.80 13.93 22.13
CA GLY A 801 -0.26 14.40 21.24
C GLY A 801 -0.36 15.92 21.19
N SER A 802 0.16 16.50 20.10
CA SER A 802 -0.04 17.89 19.76
C SER A 802 -1.52 18.16 19.39
N SER A 803 -2.37 18.32 20.41
CA SER A 803 -3.81 18.62 20.32
C SER A 803 -4.50 17.87 19.18
N LEU A 804 -4.65 16.55 19.30
CA LEU A 804 -5.43 15.74 18.35
C LEU A 804 -6.86 16.29 18.30
N ALA A 805 -7.17 17.09 17.29
CA ALA A 805 -8.55 17.48 17.02
C ALA A 805 -9.20 16.27 16.33
N PRO A 806 -10.21 15.64 16.95
CA PRO A 806 -10.91 14.53 16.31
C PRO A 806 -11.63 15.07 15.09
N ILE A 807 -11.35 14.46 13.95
CA ILE A 807 -12.14 14.66 12.74
C ILE A 807 -13.29 13.67 12.86
N SER A 808 -14.50 14.20 13.02
CA SER A 808 -15.72 13.41 13.04
C SER A 808 -16.76 14.11 12.18
N GLY A 809 -17.19 13.44 11.13
CA GLY A 809 -18.21 13.89 10.21
C GLY A 809 -19.15 12.74 9.86
N ALA A 810 -20.38 13.08 9.51
CA ALA A 810 -21.29 12.18 8.83
C ALA A 810 -22.02 13.00 7.77
N GLY A 811 -22.40 12.35 6.68
CA GLY A 811 -23.13 13.00 5.60
C GLY A 811 -23.74 11.97 4.68
N THR A 812 -24.53 12.47 3.75
CA THR A 812 -25.19 11.69 2.73
C THR A 812 -24.86 12.34 1.39
N ILE A 813 -24.33 11.58 0.44
CA ILE A 813 -24.25 12.01 -0.97
C ILE A 813 -25.56 11.58 -1.63
N LEU A 814 -26.31 12.53 -2.19
CA LEU A 814 -27.60 12.27 -2.83
C LEU A 814 -27.38 11.80 -4.27
N VAL A 815 -28.40 11.15 -4.84
CA VAL A 815 -28.38 10.75 -6.26
C VAL A 815 -28.43 12.00 -7.13
N GLY A 816 -27.40 12.20 -7.95
CA GLY A 816 -27.36 13.26 -8.95
C GLY A 816 -28.48 13.11 -9.99
N ASP A 817 -29.07 14.24 -10.39
CA ASP A 817 -30.19 14.38 -11.34
C ASP A 817 -30.20 13.37 -12.51
N ASN A 818 -31.12 12.39 -12.41
CA ASN A 818 -31.67 11.56 -13.49
C ASN A 818 -30.71 11.11 -14.61
N ASN A 819 -29.56 10.53 -14.27
CA ASN A 819 -28.62 9.93 -15.23
C ASN A 819 -28.04 10.89 -16.30
N THR A 820 -28.20 12.21 -16.16
CA THR A 820 -27.48 13.19 -17.00
C THR A 820 -26.20 13.63 -16.31
N GLN A 821 -25.08 13.05 -16.75
CA GLN A 821 -23.68 13.38 -16.40
C GLN A 821 -23.51 14.44 -15.29
N ALA A 822 -23.49 13.99 -14.04
CA ALA A 822 -22.95 14.78 -12.95
C ALA A 822 -21.45 14.99 -13.20
N VAL A 823 -21.08 16.24 -13.49
CA VAL A 823 -19.68 16.69 -13.54
C VAL A 823 -19.05 16.49 -12.15
N GLU A 824 -17.73 16.32 -12.12
CA GLU A 824 -16.92 16.33 -10.89
C GLU A 824 -17.34 17.50 -9.96
N GLY A 825 -17.95 17.20 -8.81
CA GLY A 825 -18.33 18.19 -7.79
C GLY A 825 -19.81 18.66 -7.75
N VAL A 826 -20.79 17.94 -8.30
CA VAL A 826 -22.22 18.35 -8.25
C VAL A 826 -22.89 18.12 -6.88
N ASP A 827 -22.64 17.00 -6.20
CA ASP A 827 -23.03 16.83 -4.79
C ASP A 827 -21.84 16.28 -4.00
N SER A 828 -21.45 17.00 -2.95
CA SER A 828 -20.27 16.68 -2.16
C SER A 828 -20.38 17.26 -0.77
N VAL A 829 -19.96 16.50 0.24
CA VAL A 829 -20.00 16.94 1.63
C VAL A 829 -18.57 17.23 2.06
N SER A 830 -18.33 18.52 2.34
CA SER A 830 -17.03 19.08 2.66
C SER A 830 -16.92 19.36 4.17
N PHE A 831 -15.86 18.84 4.78
CA PHE A 831 -15.51 19.00 6.20
C PHE A 831 -14.26 19.89 6.31
N PRO A 832 -14.35 21.03 7.02
CA PRO A 832 -13.20 21.89 7.23
C PRO A 832 -12.24 21.25 8.24
N VAL A 833 -10.96 21.16 7.86
CA VAL A 833 -9.87 20.71 8.72
C VAL A 833 -8.93 21.89 8.92
N VAL A 834 -8.90 22.45 10.13
CA VAL A 834 -8.07 23.62 10.45
C VAL A 834 -6.68 23.16 10.86
N ALA A 835 -5.68 23.42 10.01
CA ALA A 835 -4.28 23.35 10.37
C ALA A 835 -3.84 24.71 10.93
N ASP A 836 -3.51 24.78 12.22
CA ASP A 836 -3.01 25.98 12.88
C ASP A 836 -1.53 26.26 12.59
N ALA A 837 -0.83 25.27 12.03
CA ALA A 837 0.60 25.24 11.81
C ALA A 837 0.93 24.46 10.52
N PRO A 838 1.99 24.85 9.77
CA PRO A 838 2.43 24.08 8.63
C PRO A 838 3.14 22.79 9.04
N GLY A 839 2.92 21.68 8.31
CA GLY A 839 3.49 20.36 8.63
C GLY A 839 2.62 19.49 9.55
N ALA A 840 1.33 19.80 9.70
CA ALA A 840 0.41 19.05 10.54
C ALA A 840 0.11 17.68 9.90
N ALA A 841 0.21 16.57 10.64
CA ALA A 841 -0.11 15.25 10.10
C ALA A 841 -1.61 14.97 10.25
N LEU A 842 -2.27 14.76 9.11
CA LEU A 842 -3.66 14.39 8.94
C LEU A 842 -3.77 12.89 8.69
N SER A 843 -4.63 12.22 9.45
CA SER A 843 -5.11 10.87 9.15
C SER A 843 -6.63 10.91 9.14
N ALA A 844 -7.25 10.50 8.03
CA ALA A 844 -8.70 10.50 7.85
C ALA A 844 -9.16 9.22 7.14
N THR A 845 -10.28 8.66 7.61
CA THR A 845 -10.93 7.45 7.11
C THR A 845 -12.41 7.76 6.82
N LEU A 846 -12.83 7.57 5.58
CA LEU A 846 -14.20 7.73 5.11
C LEU A 846 -14.84 6.34 4.97
N ASN A 847 -15.70 5.98 5.91
CA ASN A 847 -16.40 4.69 5.93
C ASN A 847 -17.81 4.87 5.34
N PHE A 848 -18.15 4.08 4.34
CA PHE A 848 -19.50 3.99 3.74
C PHE A 848 -19.81 2.52 3.48
N ASP A 849 -21.09 2.17 3.55
CA ASP A 849 -21.52 0.82 3.19
C ASP A 849 -21.59 0.70 1.67
N GLN A 850 -20.92 -0.29 1.07
CA GLN A 850 -21.21 -0.66 -0.31
C GLN A 850 -22.66 -1.16 -0.41
N ALA A 851 -23.45 -0.55 -1.29
CA ALA A 851 -24.84 -0.96 -1.51
C ALA A 851 -24.89 -2.32 -2.24
N VAL A 852 -25.89 -3.13 -1.90
CA VAL A 852 -26.06 -4.52 -2.39
C VAL A 852 -26.82 -4.58 -3.73
N ASP A 853 -26.64 -3.56 -4.58
CA ASP A 853 -27.14 -3.60 -5.96
C ASP A 853 -26.07 -3.09 -6.95
N GLN A 854 -26.26 -3.43 -8.22
CA GLN A 854 -25.20 -3.57 -9.22
C GLN A 854 -24.63 -2.25 -9.77
N THR A 855 -24.71 -1.18 -8.99
CA THR A 855 -24.13 0.13 -9.29
C THR A 855 -23.49 0.68 -8.02
N TYR A 856 -22.26 0.22 -7.72
CA TYR A 856 -21.56 0.54 -6.46
C TYR A 856 -21.49 2.05 -6.20
N PRO A 857 -21.84 2.52 -4.99
CA PRO A 857 -21.50 3.87 -4.56
C PRO A 857 -20.00 3.91 -4.28
N ASP A 858 -19.28 4.63 -5.12
CA ASP A 858 -17.83 4.80 -5.05
C ASP A 858 -17.57 6.22 -4.54
N LEU A 859 -17.25 6.36 -3.24
CA LEU A 859 -17.03 7.65 -2.60
C LEU A 859 -15.55 7.85 -2.29
N ASP A 860 -14.86 8.65 -3.09
CA ASP A 860 -13.50 9.06 -2.74
C ASP A 860 -13.53 10.09 -1.60
N LEU A 861 -12.47 10.06 -0.79
CA LEU A 861 -12.08 11.19 0.03
C LEU A 861 -11.07 12.02 -0.76
N TYR A 862 -11.32 13.32 -0.90
CA TYR A 862 -10.43 14.31 -1.50
C TYR A 862 -9.89 15.26 -0.43
N LEU A 863 -8.62 15.63 -0.49
CA LEU A 863 -8.01 16.67 0.35
C LEU A 863 -7.64 17.88 -0.49
N TYR A 864 -8.26 19.03 -0.21
CA TYR A 864 -7.93 20.31 -0.84
C TYR A 864 -7.16 21.24 0.10
N ALA A 865 -6.22 21.98 -0.48
CA ALA A 865 -5.47 23.07 0.15
C ALA A 865 -6.36 24.28 0.49
N PRO A 866 -5.90 25.21 1.36
CA PRO A 866 -6.65 26.43 1.69
C PRO A 866 -6.93 27.38 0.50
N ASP A 867 -6.20 27.24 -0.61
CA ASP A 867 -6.42 27.98 -1.86
C ASP A 867 -7.39 27.27 -2.82
N GLY A 868 -7.89 26.09 -2.48
CA GLY A 868 -8.78 25.27 -3.29
C GLY A 868 -8.09 24.26 -4.21
N THR A 869 -6.76 24.17 -4.22
CA THR A 869 -6.01 23.18 -5.02
C THR A 869 -6.17 21.77 -4.45
N LEU A 870 -6.41 20.77 -5.31
CA LEU A 870 -6.42 19.36 -4.89
C LEU A 870 -5.00 18.90 -4.53
N ILE A 871 -4.84 18.27 -3.36
CA ILE A 871 -3.56 17.76 -2.87
C ILE A 871 -3.42 16.27 -3.14
N THR A 872 -4.42 15.50 -2.72
CA THR A 872 -4.45 14.04 -2.85
C THR A 872 -5.88 13.53 -2.71
N SER A 873 -6.12 12.31 -3.15
CA SER A 873 -7.41 11.63 -3.08
C SER A 873 -7.23 10.13 -2.93
N SER A 874 -8.18 9.48 -2.29
CA SER A 874 -8.20 8.05 -2.04
C SER A 874 -8.93 7.32 -3.18
N ASN A 875 -8.26 7.14 -4.31
CA ASN A 875 -8.86 6.59 -5.53
C ASN A 875 -8.96 5.05 -5.51
N ASN A 876 -9.42 4.46 -4.40
CA ASN A 876 -9.62 3.01 -4.32
C ASN A 876 -11.02 2.65 -4.84
N ALA A 877 -11.17 1.44 -5.38
CA ALA A 877 -12.48 0.94 -5.80
C ALA A 877 -13.30 0.44 -4.60
N GLY A 878 -13.83 1.38 -3.82
CA GLY A 878 -14.76 1.15 -2.72
C GLY A 878 -14.14 1.05 -1.31
N GLY A 879 -14.91 1.49 -0.32
CA GLY A 879 -14.39 1.85 1.00
C GLY A 879 -14.11 0.74 2.03
N PRO A 880 -13.54 1.11 3.19
CA PRO A 880 -13.35 2.49 3.66
C PRO A 880 -12.14 3.18 3.04
N GLU A 881 -12.35 4.42 2.60
CA GLU A 881 -11.33 5.25 1.98
C GLU A 881 -10.42 5.91 3.02
N GLN A 882 -9.13 6.09 2.71
CA GLN A 882 -8.17 6.71 3.64
C GLN A 882 -7.24 7.74 2.99
N ILE A 883 -7.03 8.86 3.69
CA ILE A 883 -5.95 9.82 3.43
C ILE A 883 -5.07 9.92 4.68
N ASN A 884 -3.78 9.64 4.51
CA ASN A 884 -2.73 9.98 5.47
C ASN A 884 -1.79 10.99 4.79
N TRP A 885 -1.71 12.23 5.29
CA TRP A 885 -0.99 13.31 4.61
C TRP A 885 -0.37 14.33 5.57
N THR A 886 0.78 14.90 5.17
CA THR A 886 1.40 16.04 5.90
C THR A 886 0.98 17.35 5.25
N LEU A 887 0.21 18.16 5.97
CA LEU A 887 -0.37 19.41 5.47
C LEU A 887 0.70 20.48 5.23
N GLY A 888 0.53 21.27 4.16
CA GLY A 888 1.41 22.36 3.74
C GLY A 888 1.31 23.61 4.63
N PRO A 889 0.96 24.82 4.11
CA PRO A 889 0.83 26.03 4.94
C PRO A 889 -0.31 25.95 5.97
N ALA A 890 -0.24 26.72 7.05
CA ALA A 890 -1.37 26.85 7.99
C ALA A 890 -2.61 27.44 7.28
N GLY A 891 -3.80 26.93 7.63
CA GLY A 891 -5.06 27.33 7.01
C GLY A 891 -6.17 26.28 7.17
N THR A 892 -7.35 26.59 6.60
CA THR A 892 -8.47 25.64 6.57
C THR A 892 -8.37 24.79 5.31
N TYR A 893 -7.92 23.55 5.48
CA TYR A 893 -8.00 22.51 4.47
C TYR A 893 -9.44 22.00 4.36
N THR A 894 -9.79 21.42 3.21
CA THR A 894 -11.10 20.80 3.02
C THR A 894 -10.93 19.32 2.73
N LEU A 895 -11.41 18.47 3.64
CA LEU A 895 -11.71 17.07 3.31
C LEU A 895 -13.08 17.02 2.65
N ARG A 896 -13.18 16.47 1.45
CA ARG A 896 -14.44 16.38 0.70
C ARG A 896 -14.72 14.92 0.40
N ALA A 897 -15.85 14.41 0.91
CA ALA A 897 -16.45 13.20 0.39
C ALA A 897 -17.21 13.55 -0.90
N SER A 898 -16.87 12.90 -2.00
CA SER A 898 -17.48 13.08 -3.31
C SER A 898 -17.26 11.80 -4.10
N GLY A 899 -18.14 11.47 -5.03
CA GLY A 899 -17.97 10.26 -5.82
C GLY A 899 -19.21 9.87 -6.60
N TRP A 900 -19.17 8.70 -7.20
CA TRP A 900 -20.23 8.23 -8.09
C TRP A 900 -21.24 7.39 -7.32
N VAL A 901 -22.46 7.93 -7.11
CA VAL A 901 -23.53 7.24 -6.39
C VAL A 901 -24.79 7.08 -7.23
N SER A 902 -25.28 5.84 -7.28
CA SER A 902 -26.55 5.42 -7.88
C SER A 902 -27.74 5.55 -6.93
N VAL A 903 -27.45 5.47 -5.63
CA VAL A 903 -28.37 5.54 -4.50
C VAL A 903 -27.84 6.52 -3.46
N SER A 904 -28.73 7.15 -2.71
CA SER A 904 -28.35 8.08 -1.64
C SER A 904 -27.47 7.35 -0.61
N THR A 905 -26.20 7.76 -0.48
CA THR A 905 -25.19 7.00 0.27
C THR A 905 -24.76 7.75 1.52
N ASP A 906 -25.10 7.18 2.67
CA ASP A 906 -24.61 7.64 3.97
C ASP A 906 -23.16 7.22 4.19
N PHE A 907 -22.35 8.12 4.73
CA PHE A 907 -20.97 7.86 5.10
C PHE A 907 -20.65 8.46 6.48
N THR A 908 -19.56 7.96 7.08
CA THR A 908 -18.96 8.51 8.30
C THR A 908 -17.47 8.78 8.07
N LEU A 909 -17.07 10.03 8.28
CA LEU A 909 -15.68 10.45 8.27
C LEU A 909 -15.14 10.42 9.70
N SER A 910 -14.07 9.68 9.94
CA SER A 910 -13.36 9.62 11.21
C SER A 910 -11.87 9.90 11.01
N GLY A 911 -11.18 10.49 11.98
CA GLY A 911 -9.76 10.78 11.84
C GLY A 911 -9.21 11.67 12.92
N THR A 912 -7.96 12.10 12.74
CA THR A 912 -7.27 13.06 13.59
C THR A 912 -6.38 13.96 12.76
N ILE A 913 -6.32 15.23 13.13
CA ILE A 913 -5.20 16.11 12.79
C ILE A 913 -4.35 16.32 14.05
N SER A 914 -3.05 16.05 13.92
CA SER A 914 -2.04 16.43 14.92
C SER A 914 -1.43 17.77 14.52
N ARG A 915 -1.30 18.71 15.46
CA ARG A 915 -0.63 19.99 15.15
C ARG A 915 0.83 19.72 14.83
N ALA A 916 1.35 20.41 13.82
CA ALA A 916 2.78 20.40 13.53
C ALA A 916 3.58 20.88 14.74
N ALA A 917 4.75 20.31 14.97
CA ALA A 917 5.74 20.99 15.79
C ALA A 917 6.26 22.18 14.99
N GLN A 918 6.05 23.39 15.50
CA GLN A 918 6.58 24.61 14.89
C GLN A 918 8.12 24.49 14.77
N PRO A 919 8.72 24.84 13.61
CA PRO A 919 10.17 24.88 13.49
C PRO A 919 10.75 25.98 14.40
N PRO A 920 11.99 25.83 14.91
CA PRO A 920 12.72 26.93 15.52
C PRO A 920 12.81 28.11 14.54
N ALA A 921 12.64 29.33 15.04
CA ALA A 921 12.81 30.53 14.22
C ALA A 921 14.28 31.00 14.32
N LEU A 922 15.12 30.61 13.35
CA LEU A 922 16.48 31.13 13.22
C LEU A 922 16.44 32.60 12.76
N SER A 923 17.04 33.48 13.57
CA SER A 923 17.19 34.90 13.26
C SER A 923 18.19 35.11 12.13
N ALA A 924 18.01 36.18 11.35
CA ALA A 924 19.00 36.61 10.36
C ALA A 924 20.39 36.75 11.00
N ILE A 925 21.41 36.20 10.34
CA ILE A 925 22.79 36.21 10.83
C ILE A 925 23.35 37.62 10.58
N ALA A 926 23.81 38.28 11.64
CA ALA A 926 24.44 39.59 11.54
C ALA A 926 25.94 39.42 11.22
N GLY A 927 26.35 39.81 10.01
CA GLY A 927 27.75 40.12 9.69
C GLY A 927 28.07 41.59 9.98
N GLU A 928 29.33 42.01 9.84
CA GLU A 928 29.70 43.42 10.09
C GLU A 928 29.25 44.37 8.97
N PHE A 929 28.81 43.84 7.83
CA PHE A 929 28.30 44.61 6.69
C PHE A 929 27.04 43.96 6.06
N THR A 930 26.24 44.77 5.38
CA THR A 930 25.10 44.32 4.56
C THR A 930 25.20 44.95 3.17
N ASP A 931 25.29 44.14 2.13
CA ASP A 931 25.48 44.62 0.75
C ASP A 931 24.23 45.32 0.17
N ALA A 932 24.38 45.92 -1.01
CA ALA A 932 23.29 46.64 -1.69
C ALA A 932 22.13 45.73 -2.14
N ALA A 933 22.28 44.40 -2.09
CA ALA A 933 21.23 43.41 -2.33
C ALA A 933 20.61 42.86 -1.03
N GLY A 934 21.13 43.26 0.15
CA GLY A 934 20.64 42.86 1.47
C GLY A 934 21.34 41.66 2.09
N HIS A 935 22.44 41.16 1.53
CA HIS A 935 23.17 40.01 2.08
C HIS A 935 24.10 40.43 3.23
N ALA A 936 24.11 39.66 4.31
CA ALA A 936 25.09 39.80 5.38
C ALA A 936 26.49 39.33 4.92
N ILE A 937 27.48 40.19 5.10
CA ILE A 937 28.89 39.91 4.80
C ILE A 937 29.67 39.94 6.11
N ASP A 938 30.53 38.93 6.30
CA ASP A 938 31.37 38.74 7.47
C ASP A 938 32.85 38.82 7.08
N PHE A 939 33.67 39.56 7.83
CA PHE A 939 35.05 39.89 7.44
C PHE A 939 36.14 39.15 8.24
N ASP A 940 35.81 38.44 9.31
CA ASP A 940 36.79 37.71 10.16
C ASP A 940 36.46 36.22 10.41
N GLY A 941 35.31 35.74 9.92
CA GLY A 941 34.86 34.35 10.05
C GLY A 941 34.21 34.03 11.40
N ALA A 942 33.78 35.04 12.18
CA ALA A 942 33.30 34.86 13.57
C ALA A 942 31.94 35.55 13.87
N TYR A 943 30.86 34.78 13.72
CA TYR A 943 29.48 35.25 13.89
C TYR A 943 28.64 34.37 14.84
N ASN A 944 27.49 34.90 15.27
CA ASN A 944 26.55 34.20 16.15
C ASN A 944 25.27 33.78 15.42
N LEU A 945 24.94 32.50 15.52
CA LEU A 945 23.59 31.99 15.22
C LEU A 945 22.71 32.22 16.46
N GLN A 946 21.46 32.67 16.27
CA GLN A 946 20.49 32.86 17.35
C GLN A 946 19.09 32.45 16.88
N TRP A 947 18.38 31.62 17.65
CA TRP A 947 17.04 31.15 17.30
C TRP A 947 16.06 31.26 18.47
N GLN A 948 14.76 31.33 18.15
CA GLN A 948 13.72 31.22 19.17
C GLN A 948 13.52 29.75 19.55
N GLY A 949 13.50 29.48 20.86
CA GLY A 949 13.27 28.13 21.37
C GLY A 949 11.81 27.70 21.22
N VAL A 950 11.58 26.39 21.06
CA VAL A 950 10.25 25.79 20.89
C VAL A 950 9.82 25.00 22.13
N PRO A 951 8.51 24.93 22.46
CA PRO A 951 8.04 24.15 23.60
C PRO A 951 8.45 22.67 23.51
N ASN A 952 8.77 22.07 24.66
CA ASN A 952 9.15 20.66 24.81
C ASN A 952 10.42 20.21 24.05
N ALA A 953 11.19 21.12 23.46
CA ALA A 953 12.52 20.77 22.94
C ALA A 953 13.38 20.14 24.05
N GLN A 954 14.08 19.07 23.71
CA GLN A 954 15.14 18.45 24.52
C GLN A 954 16.53 18.87 24.02
N LYS A 955 16.66 19.11 22.70
CA LYS A 955 17.85 19.63 22.04
C LYS A 955 17.48 20.49 20.83
N TYR A 956 18.44 21.25 20.32
CA TYR A 956 18.41 21.81 18.97
C TYR A 956 19.54 21.20 18.14
N GLU A 957 19.22 20.76 16.93
CA GLU A 957 20.19 20.39 15.91
C GLU A 957 20.49 21.59 15.02
N ILE A 958 21.78 21.80 14.72
CA ILE A 958 22.26 22.89 13.89
C ILE A 958 22.88 22.27 12.62
N GLU A 959 22.38 22.68 11.46
CA GLU A 959 22.81 22.17 10.16
C GLU A 959 23.43 23.28 9.30
N GLN A 960 24.50 22.94 8.56
CA GLN A 960 25.24 23.83 7.66
C GLN A 960 25.23 23.31 6.21
N SER A 961 25.15 24.22 5.25
CA SER A 961 25.29 23.99 3.80
C SER A 961 26.15 25.09 3.16
N ASN A 962 26.84 24.77 2.07
CA ASN A 962 27.62 25.72 1.26
C ASN A 962 26.96 26.04 -0.10
N ASP A 963 25.85 25.37 -0.44
CA ASP A 963 25.11 25.55 -1.70
C ASP A 963 23.63 25.91 -1.48
N GLY A 964 23.18 25.96 -0.23
CA GLY A 964 21.80 26.26 0.16
C GLY A 964 20.83 25.08 -0.04
N ALA A 965 21.30 23.92 -0.51
CA ALA A 965 20.49 22.75 -0.81
C ALA A 965 20.89 21.53 0.03
N ASN A 966 22.18 21.21 0.06
CA ASN A 966 22.74 20.05 0.75
C ASN A 966 23.20 20.45 2.16
N PHE A 967 22.36 20.15 3.16
CA PHE A 967 22.64 20.44 4.56
C PHE A 967 23.23 19.23 5.29
N SER A 968 24.22 19.49 6.13
CA SER A 968 24.92 18.52 6.97
C SER A 968 24.84 18.94 8.44
N VAL A 969 24.85 17.98 9.37
CA VAL A 969 24.75 18.26 10.81
C VAL A 969 26.08 18.79 11.32
N LEU A 970 26.07 19.98 11.91
CA LEU A 970 27.22 20.56 12.61
C LEU A 970 27.30 20.06 14.06
N GLY A 971 26.14 19.91 14.71
CA GLY A 971 26.01 19.31 16.04
C GLY A 971 24.67 19.58 16.71
N ASP A 972 24.45 18.94 17.86
CA ASP A 972 23.30 19.19 18.74
C ASP A 972 23.73 20.07 19.93
N VAL A 973 22.82 20.93 20.41
CA VAL A 973 22.95 21.70 21.67
C VAL A 973 21.73 21.47 22.58
N ASP A 974 21.89 21.67 23.90
CA ASP A 974 20.82 21.42 24.88
C ASP A 974 19.63 22.38 24.73
N SER A 975 18.45 21.99 25.22
CA SER A 975 17.19 22.73 25.08
C SER A 975 17.17 24.15 25.66
N ASN A 976 18.09 24.48 26.58
CA ASN A 976 18.26 25.81 27.16
C ASN A 976 19.22 26.71 26.35
N VAL A 977 19.83 26.19 25.28
CA VAL A 977 20.71 26.93 24.37
C VAL A 977 19.90 27.44 23.19
N THR A 978 19.88 28.76 22.99
CA THR A 978 19.18 29.45 21.89
C THR A 978 20.14 30.24 20.98
N SER A 979 21.45 29.99 21.12
CA SER A 979 22.49 30.66 20.34
C SER A 979 23.77 29.82 20.27
N GLN A 980 24.49 29.88 19.15
CA GLN A 980 25.81 29.27 18.99
C GLN A 980 26.76 30.26 18.30
N THR A 981 27.94 30.47 18.88
CA THR A 981 29.04 31.22 18.24
C THR A 981 29.82 30.28 17.33
N LEU A 982 30.04 30.70 16.08
CA LEU A 982 30.94 30.05 15.14
C LEU A 982 32.15 30.94 14.92
N THR A 983 33.33 30.34 14.72
CA THR A 983 34.60 31.05 14.53
C THR A 983 35.46 30.32 13.51
N GLY A 984 36.30 31.06 12.77
CA GLY A 984 37.25 30.48 11.81
C GLY A 984 36.57 29.82 10.61
N GLN A 985 35.40 30.30 10.22
CA GLN A 985 34.72 29.86 8.99
C GLN A 985 35.51 30.33 7.76
N ALA A 986 35.54 29.55 6.69
CA ALA A 986 36.34 29.85 5.49
C ALA A 986 35.64 30.87 4.57
N ASP A 987 36.35 31.41 3.57
CA ASP A 987 35.72 32.28 2.56
C ASP A 987 34.63 31.52 1.78
N GLY A 988 33.46 32.15 1.65
CA GLY A 988 32.30 31.59 0.93
C GLY A 988 30.97 31.98 1.57
N THR A 989 29.87 31.62 0.89
CA THR A 989 28.52 31.76 1.45
C THR A 989 28.16 30.49 2.21
N HIS A 990 27.85 30.65 3.50
CA HIS A 990 27.38 29.56 4.36
C HIS A 990 25.91 29.75 4.69
N TYR A 991 25.15 28.66 4.62
CA TYR A 991 23.74 28.58 4.95
C TYR A 991 23.56 27.75 6.20
N TYR A 992 22.77 28.23 7.15
CA TYR A 992 22.47 27.54 8.40
C TYR A 992 20.97 27.39 8.59
N ARG A 993 20.56 26.28 9.18
CA ARG A 993 19.18 26.05 9.64
C ARG A 993 19.20 25.28 10.96
N VAL A 994 18.14 25.45 11.76
CA VAL A 994 18.02 24.83 13.10
C VAL A 994 16.76 23.99 13.18
N ARG A 995 16.86 22.81 13.77
CA ARG A 995 15.74 21.91 14.10
C ARG A 995 15.65 21.74 15.61
N ALA A 996 14.47 21.44 16.13
CA ALA A 996 14.33 20.97 17.50
C ALA A 996 14.16 19.45 17.53
N LEU A 997 14.67 18.83 18.59
CA LEU A 997 14.41 17.44 18.93
C LEU A 997 13.45 17.46 20.11
N THR A 998 12.18 17.13 19.88
CA THR A 998 11.16 16.95 20.92
C THR A 998 10.98 15.45 21.22
N PRO A 999 10.39 15.03 22.34
CA PRO A 999 10.10 13.62 22.56
C PRO A 999 9.16 13.08 21.46
N GLY A 1000 9.47 11.91 20.90
CA GLY A 1000 8.65 11.22 19.89
C GLY A 1000 7.89 10.02 20.44
N GLN A 1001 7.13 9.31 19.60
CA GLN A 1001 6.56 8.00 19.98
C GLN A 1001 7.66 6.99 20.34
N ILE A 1002 8.72 6.98 19.54
CA ILE A 1002 10.01 6.35 19.80
C ILE A 1002 11.07 7.44 19.68
N GLY A 1003 12.00 7.51 20.64
CA GLY A 1003 13.12 8.45 20.62
C GLY A 1003 12.71 9.93 20.60
N TYR A 1004 13.29 10.67 19.66
CA TYR A 1004 13.02 12.09 19.44
C TYR A 1004 12.31 12.30 18.11
N TYR A 1005 11.22 13.07 18.10
CA TYR A 1005 10.71 13.66 16.88
C TYR A 1005 11.59 14.85 16.49
N VAL A 1006 12.18 14.82 15.28
CA VAL A 1006 12.87 15.99 14.73
C VAL A 1006 11.88 16.89 14.01
N THR A 1007 11.81 18.15 14.39
CA THR A 1007 10.93 19.13 13.75
C THR A 1007 11.33 19.41 12.30
N PRO A 1008 10.42 20.01 11.50
CA PRO A 1008 10.83 20.76 10.32
C PRO A 1008 11.98 21.74 10.67
N PRO A 1009 12.90 22.01 9.72
CA PRO A 1009 13.96 22.97 9.95
C PRO A 1009 13.41 24.40 9.93
N SER A 1010 14.15 25.31 10.56
CA SER A 1010 13.99 26.75 10.35
C SER A 1010 14.13 27.10 8.86
N ALA A 1011 13.58 28.25 8.46
CA ALA A 1011 14.03 28.88 7.22
C ALA A 1011 15.56 29.05 7.27
N PRO A 1012 16.29 28.69 6.19
CA PRO A 1012 17.74 28.81 6.18
C PRO A 1012 18.16 30.27 6.15
N GLN A 1013 19.12 30.64 6.98
CA GLN A 1013 19.75 31.95 6.99
C GLN A 1013 21.16 31.83 6.43
N ASN A 1014 21.63 32.84 5.69
CA ASN A 1014 22.95 32.82 5.09
C ASN A 1014 23.81 34.00 5.53
N ILE A 1015 25.11 33.81 5.42
CA ILE A 1015 26.13 34.83 5.60
C ILE A 1015 27.29 34.53 4.66
N THR A 1016 27.88 35.56 4.06
CA THR A 1016 29.04 35.42 3.19
C THR A 1016 30.30 35.85 3.92
N VAL A 1017 31.13 34.88 4.29
CA VAL A 1017 32.46 35.15 4.82
C VAL A 1017 33.38 35.55 3.67
N ASN A 1018 34.09 36.65 3.86
CA ASN A 1018 34.99 37.25 2.91
C ASN A 1018 36.10 37.92 3.70
N HIS A 1019 37.14 37.16 4.10
CA HIS A 1019 38.16 37.63 5.02
C HIS A 1019 38.85 38.89 4.49
N ARG A 1020 38.88 39.93 5.33
CA ARG A 1020 39.56 41.19 4.99
C ARG A 1020 40.45 41.67 6.11
N THR A 1021 41.56 42.29 5.72
CA THR A 1021 42.48 42.92 6.67
C THR A 1021 41.92 44.26 7.11
N LEU A 1022 41.55 44.38 8.39
CA LEU A 1022 41.27 45.67 9.02
C LEU A 1022 42.58 46.48 9.07
N MET A 1023 42.55 47.71 8.57
CA MET A 1023 43.72 48.61 8.51
C MET A 1023 43.47 49.92 9.24
N ASP A 1024 44.53 50.42 9.89
CA ASP A 1024 44.60 51.80 10.37
C ASP A 1024 44.99 52.68 9.17
N ILE A 1025 44.06 53.53 8.75
CA ILE A 1025 44.19 54.41 7.58
C ILE A 1025 44.29 55.88 8.01
N THR A 1026 44.56 56.16 9.29
CA THR A 1026 44.54 57.52 9.87
C THR A 1026 45.50 58.49 9.17
N ASN A 1027 46.64 58.01 8.68
CA ASN A 1027 47.60 58.82 7.93
C ASN A 1027 47.38 58.81 6.41
N GLN A 1028 46.37 58.09 5.95
CA GLN A 1028 45.98 57.95 4.55
C GLN A 1028 44.67 58.70 4.23
N VAL A 1029 44.09 59.40 5.20
CA VAL A 1029 42.88 60.20 5.02
C VAL A 1029 43.15 61.68 5.27
N LYS A 1030 42.59 62.54 4.42
CA LYS A 1030 42.57 63.98 4.61
C LYS A 1030 41.19 64.40 5.08
N THR A 1031 41.13 65.04 6.24
CA THR A 1031 39.88 65.53 6.82
C THR A 1031 39.59 66.97 6.39
N ALA A 1032 38.34 67.29 6.09
CA ALA A 1032 37.87 68.65 5.87
C ALA A 1032 36.68 68.98 6.79
N VAL A 1033 36.64 70.22 7.30
CA VAL A 1033 35.64 70.68 8.27
C VAL A 1033 34.76 71.76 7.64
N SER A 1034 33.45 71.68 7.85
CA SER A 1034 32.46 72.65 7.39
C SER A 1034 31.35 72.87 8.45
N ASN A 1035 30.39 73.76 8.15
CA ASN A 1035 29.18 74.03 8.94
C ASN A 1035 29.38 74.25 10.46
N VAL A 1036 30.52 74.84 10.83
CA VAL A 1036 30.91 75.04 12.23
C VAL A 1036 29.94 76.00 12.94
N SER A 1037 29.37 75.54 14.05
CA SER A 1037 28.42 76.30 14.86
C SER A 1037 28.61 76.07 16.36
N LEU A 1038 28.21 77.06 17.14
CA LEU A 1038 28.15 77.01 18.60
C LEU A 1038 26.79 77.56 19.00
N SER A 1039 25.98 76.75 19.66
CA SER A 1039 24.64 77.15 20.13
C SER A 1039 24.28 76.36 21.38
N GLY A 1040 23.74 77.04 22.40
CA GLY A 1040 23.25 76.38 23.62
C GLY A 1040 24.29 75.55 24.40
N GLY A 1041 25.58 75.88 24.31
CA GLY A 1041 26.65 75.07 24.92
C GLY A 1041 26.97 73.77 24.17
N VAL A 1042 26.59 73.67 22.89
CA VAL A 1042 26.99 72.58 22.00
C VAL A 1042 27.78 73.16 20.83
N PHE A 1043 29.04 72.74 20.70
CA PHE A 1043 29.86 72.99 19.52
C PHE A 1043 29.61 71.88 18.50
N SER A 1044 29.24 72.24 17.27
CA SER A 1044 28.98 71.29 16.19
C SER A 1044 29.84 71.62 14.98
N LEU A 1045 30.38 70.59 14.34
CA LEU A 1045 31.12 70.69 13.08
C LEU A 1045 30.75 69.52 12.17
N ASP A 1046 30.67 69.79 10.87
CA ASP A 1046 30.56 68.73 9.87
C ASP A 1046 31.95 68.32 9.41
N LEU A 1047 32.20 67.01 9.36
CA LEU A 1047 33.50 66.44 9.04
C LEU A 1047 33.37 65.47 7.86
N THR A 1048 34.16 65.68 6.81
CA THR A 1048 34.33 64.74 5.68
C THR A 1048 35.76 64.21 5.65
N MET A 1049 35.96 63.04 5.03
CA MET A 1049 37.26 62.42 4.83
C MET A 1049 37.50 62.13 3.34
N THR A 1050 38.67 62.48 2.83
CA THR A 1050 39.14 62.11 1.48
C THR A 1050 40.20 61.02 1.58
N ASN A 1051 40.05 59.89 0.88
CA ASN A 1051 41.09 58.86 0.79
C ASN A 1051 42.27 59.38 -0.05
N GLN A 1052 43.47 59.42 0.55
CA GLN A 1052 44.72 59.83 -0.11
C GLN A 1052 45.63 58.66 -0.48
N SER A 1053 45.24 57.42 -0.18
CA SER A 1053 45.97 56.23 -0.59
C SER A 1053 45.69 55.85 -2.04
N ALA A 1054 46.54 54.99 -2.59
CA ALA A 1054 46.27 54.26 -3.84
C ALA A 1054 45.39 53.01 -3.62
N SER A 1055 44.98 52.72 -2.38
CA SER A 1055 44.16 51.55 -2.03
C SER A 1055 42.68 51.94 -1.98
N THR A 1056 41.82 51.04 -2.45
CA THR A 1056 40.37 51.15 -2.21
C THR A 1056 40.02 50.39 -0.94
N TYR A 1057 39.27 51.04 -0.05
CA TYR A 1057 38.67 50.40 1.12
C TYR A 1057 37.20 50.11 0.86
N VAL A 1058 36.64 49.19 1.64
CA VAL A 1058 35.25 48.73 1.52
C VAL A 1058 34.42 49.10 2.76
N PRO A 1059 33.09 48.88 2.73
CA PRO A 1059 32.16 49.24 3.80
C PRO A 1059 32.51 48.84 5.24
N TYR A 1060 33.34 49.65 5.91
CA TYR A 1060 33.49 49.75 7.37
C TYR A 1060 34.36 50.97 7.74
N VAL A 1061 34.16 52.12 7.07
CA VAL A 1061 35.01 53.31 7.30
C VAL A 1061 34.61 53.95 8.61
N LYS A 1062 35.36 53.68 9.67
CA LYS A 1062 35.04 54.13 11.03
C LYS A 1062 36.00 55.18 11.52
N LEU A 1063 35.43 56.30 11.95
CA LEU A 1063 36.14 57.40 12.58
C LEU A 1063 35.94 57.30 14.10
N ASN A 1064 37.03 57.09 14.83
CA ASN A 1064 37.03 56.89 16.26
C ASN A 1064 37.66 58.10 16.96
N VAL A 1065 36.88 58.85 17.75
CA VAL A 1065 37.41 59.88 18.66
C VAL A 1065 37.95 59.16 19.89
N ILE A 1066 39.28 59.15 20.05
CA ILE A 1066 40.04 58.32 21.02
C ILE A 1066 40.72 59.15 22.13
N GLY A 1067 40.32 60.41 22.29
CA GLY A 1067 40.68 61.27 23.40
C GLY A 1067 40.22 62.71 23.17
N ILE A 1068 39.68 63.34 24.21
CA ILE A 1068 39.32 64.78 24.22
C ILE A 1068 40.08 65.43 25.37
N THR A 1069 40.81 66.51 25.08
CA THR A 1069 41.59 67.30 26.05
C THR A 1069 41.03 68.72 26.10
N SER A 1070 40.58 69.14 27.28
CA SER A 1070 40.04 70.48 27.58
C SER A 1070 40.60 70.95 28.92
N ALA A 1071 40.58 72.25 29.21
CA ALA A 1071 41.10 72.78 30.46
C ALA A 1071 40.23 72.40 31.67
N SER A 1072 38.91 72.32 31.50
CA SER A 1072 38.00 71.78 32.53
C SER A 1072 37.96 70.26 32.58
N GLY A 1073 38.35 69.58 31.49
CA GLY A 1073 38.16 68.14 31.32
C GLY A 1073 36.69 67.72 31.19
N THR A 1074 35.74 68.65 30.98
CA THR A 1074 34.29 68.37 30.96
C THR A 1074 33.70 68.19 29.56
N VAL A 1075 34.41 68.56 28.48
CA VAL A 1075 33.92 68.42 27.10
C VAL A 1075 33.67 66.94 26.75
N ARG A 1076 32.47 66.61 26.26
CA ARG A 1076 32.05 65.25 25.87
C ARG A 1076 31.39 65.25 24.50
N LEU A 1077 31.42 64.12 23.82
CA LEU A 1077 30.65 63.92 22.60
C LEU A 1077 29.21 63.50 22.92
N THR A 1078 28.23 64.13 22.26
CA THR A 1078 26.80 64.02 22.65
C THR A 1078 25.93 63.25 21.65
N ASN A 1079 26.50 62.77 20.54
CA ASN A 1079 25.80 62.02 19.51
C ASN A 1079 26.79 61.12 18.76
N ALA A 1080 27.09 59.93 19.31
CA ALA A 1080 28.05 58.97 18.77
C ALA A 1080 27.38 57.60 18.59
N ASP A 1081 27.74 56.88 17.53
CA ASP A 1081 27.00 55.69 17.07
C ASP A 1081 27.11 54.49 18.04
N ASN A 1082 28.13 54.49 18.91
CA ASN A 1082 28.35 53.47 19.95
C ASN A 1082 28.07 53.96 21.38
N GLY A 1083 27.54 55.18 21.56
CA GLY A 1083 27.36 55.80 22.88
C GLY A 1083 28.66 56.14 23.63
N GLY A 1084 29.82 55.99 23.00
CA GLY A 1084 31.12 56.29 23.59
C GLY A 1084 31.32 57.79 23.83
N SER A 1085 32.04 58.15 24.88
CA SER A 1085 32.20 59.56 25.29
C SER A 1085 33.39 60.29 24.65
N GLY A 1086 34.28 59.54 23.99
CA GLY A 1086 35.42 60.06 23.23
C GLY A 1086 36.64 60.45 24.07
N VAL A 1087 36.59 60.28 25.40
CA VAL A 1087 37.61 60.78 26.33
C VAL A 1087 38.87 59.91 26.42
N SER A 1088 38.81 58.65 26.01
CA SER A 1088 39.94 57.71 26.01
C SER A 1088 39.74 56.61 24.97
N PRO A 1089 40.80 55.85 24.60
CA PRO A 1089 40.64 54.70 23.69
C PRO A 1089 39.66 53.64 24.22
N ALA A 1090 39.63 53.40 25.54
CA ALA A 1090 38.71 52.45 26.16
C ALA A 1090 37.24 52.91 26.19
N ASN A 1091 36.96 54.17 25.86
CA ASN A 1091 35.62 54.73 25.74
C ASN A 1091 35.55 55.66 24.50
N ALA A 1092 36.09 55.16 23.39
CA ALA A 1092 36.17 55.91 22.14
C ALA A 1092 34.77 56.14 21.56
N ALA A 1093 34.52 57.34 21.04
CA ALA A 1093 33.27 57.68 20.37
C ALA A 1093 33.39 57.38 18.87
N LEU A 1094 32.54 56.48 18.38
CA LEU A 1094 32.59 55.95 17.02
C LEU A 1094 31.60 56.70 16.11
N PHE A 1095 32.05 57.04 14.90
CA PHE A 1095 31.23 57.53 13.80
C PHE A 1095 31.43 56.63 12.60
N ASP A 1096 30.33 56.05 12.13
CA ASP A 1096 30.31 55.19 10.97
C ASP A 1096 30.11 56.03 9.70
N TYR A 1097 31.10 56.04 8.82
CA TYR A 1097 31.03 56.72 7.52
C TYR A 1097 30.64 55.79 6.38
N THR A 1098 30.35 54.51 6.65
CA THR A 1098 30.00 53.51 5.63
C THR A 1098 28.81 53.95 4.76
N ASN A 1099 27.73 54.41 5.40
CA ASN A 1099 26.55 54.95 4.71
C ASN A 1099 26.74 56.41 4.22
N GLN A 1100 27.98 56.90 4.14
CA GLN A 1100 28.36 58.21 3.62
C GLN A 1100 29.35 58.10 2.43
N LEU A 1101 29.58 56.89 1.92
CA LEU A 1101 30.37 56.65 0.72
C LEU A 1101 29.52 56.80 -0.55
N GLY A 1102 30.14 56.66 -1.72
CA GLY A 1102 29.44 56.63 -3.02
C GLY A 1102 28.39 55.52 -3.13
N SER A 1103 27.67 55.49 -4.25
CA SER A 1103 26.66 54.44 -4.51
C SER A 1103 27.23 53.04 -4.70
N ASP A 1104 28.53 52.93 -4.97
CA ASP A 1104 29.33 51.70 -4.95
C ASP A 1104 29.79 51.31 -3.53
N GLN A 1105 29.61 52.20 -2.55
CA GLN A 1105 30.01 52.08 -1.14
C GLN A 1105 31.50 51.77 -0.95
N LEU A 1106 32.32 52.04 -1.96
CA LEU A 1106 33.76 51.97 -1.85
C LEU A 1106 34.26 53.26 -1.18
N PHE A 1107 35.46 53.22 -0.61
CA PHE A 1107 36.22 54.43 -0.31
C PHE A 1107 37.45 54.42 -1.20
N SER A 1108 37.22 54.78 -2.45
CA SER A 1108 38.20 54.72 -3.53
C SER A 1108 39.26 55.82 -3.41
N SER A 1109 40.40 55.65 -4.09
CA SER A 1109 41.44 56.68 -4.14
C SER A 1109 40.87 58.04 -4.59
N ALA A 1110 41.18 59.11 -3.85
CA ALA A 1110 40.66 60.47 -4.02
C ALA A 1110 39.14 60.68 -3.79
N GLU A 1111 38.38 59.64 -3.44
CA GLU A 1111 36.98 59.78 -3.04
C GLU A 1111 36.85 60.52 -1.70
N THR A 1112 35.78 61.31 -1.55
CA THR A 1112 35.47 62.05 -0.32
C THR A 1112 34.11 61.63 0.23
N THR A 1113 34.07 61.25 1.51
CA THR A 1113 32.83 60.89 2.19
C THR A 1113 31.84 62.07 2.24
N GLY A 1114 30.55 61.75 2.35
CA GLY A 1114 29.54 62.62 2.91
C GLY A 1114 29.89 63.11 4.31
N ALA A 1115 29.22 64.17 4.74
CA ALA A 1115 29.50 64.84 6.00
C ALA A 1115 28.77 64.17 7.18
N ARG A 1116 29.51 63.85 8.25
CA ARG A 1116 28.92 63.56 9.56
C ARG A 1116 29.10 64.76 10.49
N THR A 1117 28.03 65.14 11.19
CA THR A 1117 28.07 66.18 12.22
C THR A 1117 28.59 65.62 13.54
N LEU A 1118 29.78 66.03 13.96
CA LEU A 1118 30.30 65.77 15.31
C LEU A 1118 29.77 66.86 16.25
N ARG A 1119 29.21 66.45 17.39
CA ARG A 1119 28.64 67.36 18.41
C ARG A 1119 29.31 67.18 19.75
N PHE A 1120 29.87 68.28 20.27
CA PHE A 1120 30.57 68.35 21.54
C PHE A 1120 29.73 69.17 22.51
N ALA A 1121 29.36 68.59 23.65
CA ALA A 1121 28.85 69.32 24.80
C ALA A 1121 30.00 70.10 25.43
N ASP A 1122 29.95 71.42 25.31
CA ASP A 1122 30.91 72.38 25.84
C ASP A 1122 30.15 73.61 26.34
N SER A 1123 29.71 73.55 27.60
CA SER A 1123 29.02 74.67 28.26
C SER A 1123 29.96 75.84 28.60
N ALA A 1124 31.27 75.65 28.54
CA ALA A 1124 32.27 76.67 28.85
C ALA A 1124 32.73 77.47 27.62
N SER A 1125 32.49 76.93 26.41
CA SER A 1125 33.02 77.47 25.14
C SER A 1125 34.55 77.59 25.14
N GLU A 1126 35.21 76.60 25.74
CA GLU A 1126 36.66 76.60 25.99
C GLU A 1126 37.47 76.03 24.82
N LEU A 1127 38.76 76.34 24.74
CA LEU A 1127 39.63 75.72 23.75
C LEU A 1127 39.84 74.24 24.12
N PHE A 1128 39.55 73.34 23.19
CA PHE A 1128 39.75 71.91 23.37
C PHE A 1128 40.41 71.26 22.15
N GLN A 1129 41.00 70.09 22.38
CA GLN A 1129 41.57 69.22 21.35
C GLN A 1129 40.87 67.88 21.36
N PHE A 1130 40.72 67.25 20.20
CA PHE A 1130 40.29 65.85 20.12
C PHE A 1130 41.13 65.07 19.12
N ASP A 1131 41.49 63.85 19.51
CA ASP A 1131 42.32 62.94 18.71
C ASP A 1131 41.44 61.89 18.03
N VAL A 1132 41.67 61.69 16.73
CA VAL A 1132 40.90 60.79 15.89
C VAL A 1132 41.80 59.70 15.29
N ASN A 1133 41.33 58.46 15.31
CA ASN A 1133 41.87 57.34 14.53
C ASN A 1133 40.82 56.87 13.52
N VAL A 1134 41.24 56.51 12.31
CA VAL A 1134 40.36 56.06 11.24
C VAL A 1134 40.78 54.67 10.78
N SER A 1135 39.83 53.74 10.80
CA SER A 1135 40.03 52.34 10.43
C SER A 1135 39.08 51.93 9.31
N ALA A 1136 39.54 51.09 8.38
CA ALA A 1136 38.71 50.49 7.33
C ALA A 1136 39.26 49.14 6.87
N PHE A 1137 38.42 48.27 6.30
CA PHE A 1137 38.86 47.02 5.68
C PHE A 1137 39.42 47.26 4.28
N LEU A 1138 40.59 46.70 4.00
CA LEU A 1138 41.19 46.73 2.67
C LEU A 1138 40.32 45.94 1.67
N SER A 1139 40.09 46.49 0.47
CA SER A 1139 39.44 45.72 -0.59
C SER A 1139 40.32 44.57 -1.04
N ALA A 1140 39.75 43.37 -1.18
CA ALA A 1140 40.37 42.32 -1.97
C ALA A 1140 40.66 42.87 -3.38
N SER A 1141 41.88 42.73 -3.86
CA SER A 1141 42.29 43.24 -5.17
C SER A 1141 41.56 42.48 -6.27
N ASN A 1142 40.83 43.17 -7.15
CA ASN A 1142 40.24 42.60 -8.36
C ASN A 1142 41.34 42.15 -9.34
N GLY A 1143 41.88 40.95 -9.10
CA GLY A 1143 42.74 40.24 -10.03
C GLY A 1143 41.90 39.58 -11.11
N GLY A 1144 41.78 40.22 -12.27
CA GLY A 1144 41.19 39.57 -13.44
C GLY A 1144 42.11 38.46 -13.96
N GLY A 1145 41.63 37.21 -13.99
CA GLY A 1145 42.39 36.10 -14.55
C GLY A 1145 41.83 34.71 -14.27
N SER A 1146 41.17 34.12 -15.29
CA SER A 1146 41.09 32.68 -15.60
C SER A 1146 40.87 31.64 -14.48
N GLN A 1147 39.83 30.82 -14.67
CA GLN A 1147 39.72 29.49 -14.07
C GLN A 1147 41.01 28.67 -14.17
N SER A 1148 41.45 28.09 -13.06
CA SER A 1148 42.10 26.77 -13.06
C SER A 1148 41.89 26.11 -11.70
N ALA A 1149 41.49 24.84 -11.71
CA ALA A 1149 41.30 24.05 -10.50
C ALA A 1149 42.65 23.46 -10.02
N PRO A 1150 42.78 23.16 -8.72
CA PRO A 1150 43.71 22.13 -8.26
C PRO A 1150 42.97 20.96 -7.60
N SER A 1151 43.26 19.76 -8.11
CA SER A 1151 43.07 18.49 -7.42
C SER A 1151 44.17 18.26 -6.38
N GLY A 1152 43.93 17.33 -5.46
CA GLY A 1152 44.99 16.65 -4.70
C GLY A 1152 45.12 17.08 -3.25
N GLY A 1153 44.96 16.10 -2.34
CA GLY A 1153 45.06 16.33 -0.90
C GLY A 1153 46.50 16.36 -0.36
N GLY A 1154 46.66 16.94 0.83
CA GLY A 1154 47.93 17.03 1.54
C GLY A 1154 47.70 17.42 2.99
N SER A 1155 47.44 16.43 3.84
CA SER A 1155 47.23 16.63 5.28
C SER A 1155 48.50 17.09 6.00
N GLN A 1156 48.44 18.22 6.73
CA GLN A 1156 49.36 18.49 7.84
C GLN A 1156 48.61 19.01 9.07
N SER A 1157 48.93 18.41 10.21
CA SER A 1157 48.44 18.80 11.52
C SER A 1157 49.12 20.07 12.02
N GLY A 1158 48.35 21.08 12.40
CA GLY A 1158 48.82 22.26 13.13
C GLY A 1158 47.94 22.50 14.34
N THR A 1159 48.48 22.30 15.55
CA THR A 1159 47.80 22.60 16.81
C THR A 1159 47.44 24.09 16.90
N GLN A 1160 46.15 24.43 16.81
CA GLN A 1160 45.68 25.73 17.25
C GLN A 1160 45.53 25.74 18.77
N SER A 1161 46.02 26.81 19.39
CA SER A 1161 45.94 27.03 20.84
C SER A 1161 44.73 27.92 21.14
N ASN A 1162 44.08 27.68 22.27
CA ASN A 1162 43.03 28.56 22.77
C ASN A 1162 43.60 29.97 23.01
N SER A 1163 43.23 30.93 22.18
CA SER A 1163 43.26 32.35 22.50
C SER A 1163 41.83 32.86 22.60
N ALA A 1164 41.48 33.43 23.75
CA ALA A 1164 40.17 34.02 23.99
C ALA A 1164 39.84 35.12 22.98
N LEU A 1165 38.53 35.35 22.79
CA LEU A 1165 37.94 36.42 21.98
C LEU A 1165 38.78 37.72 22.03
N PRO A 1166 39.25 38.23 20.89
CA PRO A 1166 39.49 39.65 20.79
C PRO A 1166 38.13 40.34 20.87
N SER A 1167 37.96 41.27 21.81
CA SER A 1167 37.23 42.48 21.46
C SER A 1167 37.77 43.00 20.14
N LEU A 1168 36.93 43.58 19.27
CA LEU A 1168 37.36 44.39 18.11
C LEU A 1168 38.22 45.54 18.63
N ASN A 1169 39.49 45.23 18.85
CA ASN A 1169 40.45 46.12 19.45
C ASN A 1169 40.67 47.20 18.41
N LEU A 1170 40.49 48.46 18.84
CA LEU A 1170 41.14 49.58 18.18
C LEU A 1170 42.57 49.13 17.85
N LEU A 1171 42.87 49.04 16.55
CA LEU A 1171 44.23 48.82 16.08
C LEU A 1171 45.12 49.79 16.87
N THR A 1172 46.22 49.29 17.43
CA THR A 1172 47.01 50.06 18.39
C THR A 1172 47.56 51.31 17.71
N ALA A 1173 46.83 52.42 17.87
CA ALA A 1173 46.91 53.59 17.02
C ALA A 1173 48.25 54.31 17.23
N LYS A 1174 49.20 54.06 16.32
CA LYS A 1174 50.52 54.72 16.33
C LYS A 1174 50.42 56.20 15.96
N GLN A 1175 49.32 56.60 15.32
CA GLN A 1175 49.08 57.93 14.78
C GLN A 1175 47.60 58.32 14.98
N ALA A 1176 47.35 59.61 15.18
CA ALA A 1176 46.03 60.21 15.33
C ALA A 1176 45.95 61.53 14.57
N ILE A 1177 44.78 61.91 14.05
CA ILE A 1177 44.53 63.29 13.60
C ILE A 1177 44.03 64.07 14.81
N ARG A 1178 44.84 65.02 15.28
CA ARG A 1178 44.49 65.96 16.34
C ARG A 1178 43.80 67.17 15.75
N PHE A 1179 42.56 67.39 16.15
CA PHE A 1179 41.83 68.61 15.90
C PHE A 1179 42.02 69.56 17.08
N THR A 1180 42.36 70.83 16.82
CA THR A 1180 42.32 71.91 17.81
C THR A 1180 41.14 72.81 17.49
N VAL A 1181 40.23 72.96 18.45
CA VAL A 1181 38.97 73.69 18.33
C VAL A 1181 39.02 74.94 19.19
N ASN A 1182 38.71 76.09 18.59
CA ASN A 1182 38.41 77.32 19.30
C ASN A 1182 36.92 77.67 19.07
N PRO A 1183 36.03 77.36 20.02
CA PRO A 1183 34.58 77.56 19.84
C PRO A 1183 34.20 79.04 19.62
N LEU A 1184 34.93 79.96 20.25
CA LEU A 1184 34.66 81.41 20.20
C LEU A 1184 34.97 82.01 18.83
N THR A 1185 36.05 81.58 18.17
CA THR A 1185 36.39 82.02 16.80
C THR A 1185 35.81 81.12 15.72
N LYS A 1186 35.19 79.99 16.09
CA LYS A 1186 34.79 78.88 15.21
C LYS A 1186 35.94 78.30 14.38
N GLY A 1187 37.18 78.54 14.80
CA GLY A 1187 38.37 78.02 14.17
C GLY A 1187 38.59 76.55 14.54
N VAL A 1188 38.77 75.70 13.52
CA VAL A 1188 39.17 74.29 13.69
C VAL A 1188 40.38 74.04 12.82
N THR A 1189 41.48 73.55 13.41
CA THR A 1189 42.67 73.11 12.68
C THR A 1189 42.91 71.62 12.93
N ALA A 1190 43.38 70.90 11.92
CA ALA A 1190 43.66 69.47 11.99
C ALA A 1190 45.14 69.21 11.70
N GLN A 1191 45.79 68.36 12.50
CA GLN A 1191 47.18 67.97 12.33
C GLN A 1191 47.37 66.49 12.66
N LEU A 1192 48.07 65.75 11.80
CA LEU A 1192 48.49 64.38 12.10
C LEU A 1192 49.57 64.40 13.20
N VAL A 1193 49.35 63.65 14.28
CA VAL A 1193 50.27 63.49 15.41
C VAL A 1193 50.64 62.02 15.60
N LEU A 1194 51.86 61.77 16.06
CA LEU A 1194 52.27 60.49 16.62
C LEU A 1194 51.68 60.37 18.04
N ARG A 1195 51.27 59.16 18.42
CA ARG A 1195 50.68 58.87 19.74
C ARG A 1195 51.46 57.79 20.48
#